data_AF-A0ABD5TIU2-F1
#
_entry.id   AF-A0ABD5TIU2-F1
#
_cell.length_a   1.000
_cell.length_b   1.000
_cell.length_c   1.000
_cell.angle_alpha   90.00
_cell.angle_beta   90.00
_cell.angle_gamma   90.00
#
_symmetry.space_group_name_H-M   'P 1'
#
loop_
_entity.id
_entity.type
_entity.pdbx_description
1 polymer ?
#
loop_
_entity_poly.entity_id
_entity_poly.type
_entity_poly.pdbx_seq_one_letter_code
_entity_poly.pdbx_strand_id
1 'polypeptide(L)'
;MARDPSVADDGKSGGKRAEGGDLSSDNTLLDRRSYLKLAGSATAAAAVMAGSASAAGEEYEVIEADNKRHTLRDGDVLENVVIDFSNGNYYQIYAAGDCTIRNVGFKGTHEHDQHCIVVGGSGDVLIENCYLGDGCVRPDNYSSHGQCGIFAHRDFSGNLTIRRCNVQNWPNNGIYANAPHYSGGGRVTIEECYGANNYVSTFRIGSDGSSVNDSIAHNDGGRYNGRPVWLWGESVEVNGCELDSGSYAESIHIRDDTRATIRDTVHDGYHGGDPVSEENVDSSGGADTSMPDYIPSSPEEAAGGATEELESLGDHSDLQYVYEFIPEADEPFDYYFEVEEGPIEFSTYNGAEIEEEHMWVSDDGSRAAGCLTGTPHAWEFDALLVDVTVEGDADVRINDQQSHLSRYPREGATGDDWKGDMPWHEDDEDGDEDEEEIDESELEHSYEFIPETDEPVDYYFEVEEGPIVPSTYNGAEIEEDFTWVSEDGSRAAGRLTVTRHAWKFDTLLVDVTVEGDADVRVNDQQSHLSRYPREGATGDDWKGDMPWHRDDEDEDALDRTILIDGVGRSGTSNYEFTVTGDVEKSTYRSASIGDDTIDDDGTVTGSVSGWRDAFRFDGEIEDLSVDGTARVLIDDEEVDPSDYGQELDHVLTIVGNGSDAEYRVSVDGAIETIPWDASDEYATVVSSGTAEGTIERGFQRFRYSGSVTDLAFESGSAHVYADLTRLDPDDF
;
A
#
# COMPACT_ATOMS: atom_id res chain seq x y z
N MET A 1 6.72 59.73 -11.77
CA MET A 1 7.45 60.35 -12.90
C MET A 1 7.93 59.22 -13.79
N ALA A 2 7.46 59.23 -15.04
CA ALA A 2 7.78 58.43 -16.23
C ALA A 2 8.48 57.05 -16.10
N ARG A 3 7.78 56.05 -16.65
CA ARG A 3 8.23 54.74 -17.13
C ARG A 3 9.42 54.84 -18.10
N ASP A 4 10.24 53.80 -18.14
CA ASP A 4 10.88 53.31 -19.38
C ASP A 4 10.83 51.75 -19.40
N PRO A 5 10.57 51.10 -20.55
CA PRO A 5 10.21 49.69 -20.66
C PRO A 5 11.42 48.75 -20.85
N SER A 6 11.24 47.48 -20.49
CA SER A 6 12.19 46.40 -20.79
C SER A 6 12.22 46.09 -22.29
N VAL A 7 13.43 46.00 -22.84
CA VAL A 7 13.71 45.64 -24.23
C VAL A 7 13.74 44.12 -24.34
N ALA A 8 12.96 43.56 -25.27
CA ALA A 8 13.09 42.19 -25.73
C ALA A 8 14.33 42.08 -26.64
N ASP A 9 15.19 41.08 -26.39
CA ASP A 9 16.29 40.74 -27.29
C ASP A 9 15.93 39.46 -28.05
N ASP A 10 15.48 39.65 -29.29
CA ASP A 10 15.25 38.62 -30.28
C ASP A 10 16.58 38.10 -30.83
N GLY A 11 16.71 36.78 -30.86
CA GLY A 11 17.90 36.08 -31.33
C GLY A 11 18.32 36.41 -32.75
N LYS A 12 19.65 36.41 -32.96
CA LYS A 12 20.26 36.15 -34.26
C LYS A 12 21.45 35.21 -34.15
N SER A 13 21.33 34.13 -34.92
CA SER A 13 22.32 33.09 -35.18
C SER A 13 23.70 33.63 -35.56
N GLY A 14 24.74 33.04 -34.98
CA GLY A 14 26.12 33.17 -35.43
C GLY A 14 26.91 31.91 -35.12
N GLY A 15 26.95 30.97 -36.07
CA GLY A 15 27.75 29.76 -35.94
C GLY A 15 29.25 30.06 -35.91
N LYS A 16 29.95 29.47 -34.93
CA LYS A 16 31.36 29.09 -35.03
C LYS A 16 31.60 27.77 -34.30
N ARG A 17 32.25 26.88 -35.03
CA ARG A 17 32.70 25.55 -34.66
C ARG A 17 34.15 25.65 -34.14
N ALA A 18 34.45 25.04 -32.99
CA ALA A 18 35.75 24.60 -32.44
C ALA A 18 35.61 24.57 -30.90
N GLU A 19 36.09 23.62 -30.11
CA GLU A 19 36.88 22.39 -30.28
C GLU A 19 36.58 21.57 -29.01
N GLY A 20 36.49 20.24 -29.13
CA GLY A 20 36.19 19.34 -28.03
C GLY A 20 37.33 19.27 -27.02
N GLY A 21 36.96 19.29 -25.73
CA GLY A 21 37.79 18.81 -24.63
C GLY A 21 37.11 17.59 -24.03
N ASP A 22 37.84 16.47 -24.02
CA ASP A 22 37.45 15.18 -23.45
C ASP A 22 36.96 15.32 -22.01
N LEU A 23 35.69 14.95 -21.77
CA LEU A 23 35.23 14.47 -20.47
C LEU A 23 35.38 12.94 -20.52
N SER A 24 36.29 12.40 -19.72
CA SER A 24 36.46 10.95 -19.56
C SER A 24 35.20 10.37 -18.92
N SER A 25 34.35 9.80 -19.77
CA SER A 25 33.29 8.88 -19.38
C SER A 25 33.93 7.52 -19.07
N ASP A 26 34.02 7.14 -17.80
CA ASP A 26 34.22 5.74 -17.45
C ASP A 26 32.84 5.06 -17.40
N ASN A 27 32.57 4.27 -18.45
CA ASN A 27 31.50 3.29 -18.47
C ASN A 27 31.99 2.05 -17.72
N THR A 28 31.62 1.92 -16.45
CA THR A 28 31.66 0.65 -15.74
C THR A 28 30.25 0.26 -15.35
N LEU A 29 29.84 -0.92 -15.83
CA LEU A 29 28.54 -1.55 -15.63
C LEU A 29 28.29 -1.74 -14.13
N LEU A 30 27.21 -1.15 -13.64
CA LEU A 30 26.66 -1.32 -12.30
C LEU A 30 25.25 -1.89 -12.47
N ASP A 31 24.98 -3.01 -11.81
CA ASP A 31 23.70 -3.71 -11.85
C ASP A 31 22.63 -3.00 -11.02
N ARG A 32 21.37 -3.23 -11.43
CA ARG A 32 20.16 -2.43 -11.18
C ARG A 32 19.42 -2.72 -9.86
N ARG A 33 20.15 -2.91 -8.77
CA ARG A 33 19.59 -2.88 -7.39
C ARG A 33 20.71 -2.46 -6.45
N SER A 34 20.87 -1.16 -6.24
CA SER A 34 21.82 -0.65 -5.24
C SER A 34 21.09 -0.43 -3.92
N TYR A 35 21.15 -1.42 -3.02
CA TYR A 35 21.21 -1.10 -1.59
C TYR A 35 22.64 -0.61 -1.34
N LEU A 36 22.81 0.70 -1.15
CA LEU A 36 24.09 1.24 -0.70
C LEU A 36 24.31 0.84 0.76
N LYS A 37 24.97 -0.31 0.96
CA LYS A 37 25.89 -0.51 2.09
C LYS A 37 27.29 -0.24 1.56
N LEU A 38 27.79 0.98 1.72
CA LEU A 38 29.18 1.33 1.39
C LEU A 38 30.16 0.62 2.34
N ALA A 39 30.42 -0.67 2.09
CA ALA A 39 31.53 -1.38 2.70
C ALA A 39 32.85 -0.81 2.15
N GLY A 40 33.61 -0.17 3.03
CA GLY A 40 34.77 0.64 2.68
C GLY A 40 35.80 -0.05 1.78
N SER A 41 36.16 0.63 0.69
CA SER A 41 37.41 0.43 -0.03
C SER A 41 38.24 1.71 -0.01
N ALA A 42 39.03 1.85 1.05
CA ALA A 42 40.13 2.80 1.11
C ALA A 42 41.16 2.47 0.01
N THR A 43 41.35 3.37 -0.95
CA THR A 43 42.61 3.42 -1.71
C THR A 43 43.58 4.34 -0.98
N ALA A 44 44.70 3.76 -0.57
CA ALA A 44 45.68 4.31 0.35
C ALA A 44 46.30 5.67 -0.04
N ALA A 45 46.35 6.59 0.94
CA ALA A 45 47.46 7.52 1.13
C ALA A 45 47.74 7.66 2.64
N ALA A 46 48.96 7.34 3.04
CA ALA A 46 49.37 7.10 4.43
C ALA A 46 49.44 8.34 5.34
N ALA A 47 48.87 8.26 6.56
CA ALA A 47 49.45 8.82 7.79
C ALA A 47 48.68 8.43 9.09
N VAL A 48 49.38 7.69 9.96
CA VAL A 48 49.33 7.68 11.44
C VAL A 48 48.09 7.09 12.16
N MET A 49 48.35 5.97 12.82
CA MET A 49 47.59 5.35 13.91
C MET A 49 47.32 6.30 15.08
N ALA A 50 46.04 6.47 15.44
CA ALA A 50 45.60 6.66 16.82
C ALA A 50 44.14 6.15 16.90
N GLY A 51 43.91 5.19 17.80
CA GLY A 51 42.64 4.49 17.89
C GLY A 51 41.47 5.38 18.29
N SER A 52 40.32 5.10 17.69
CA SER A 52 39.00 5.48 18.16
C SER A 52 38.10 4.27 17.94
N ALA A 53 37.31 3.97 18.97
CA ALA A 53 36.47 2.79 19.08
C ALA A 53 35.50 2.64 17.89
N SER A 54 35.16 1.40 17.54
CA SER A 54 34.00 1.14 16.69
C SER A 54 32.76 1.72 17.38
N ALA A 55 32.13 2.71 16.76
CA ALA A 55 30.75 3.02 17.07
C ALA A 55 29.93 1.86 16.52
N ALA A 56 29.22 1.17 17.40
CA ALA A 56 27.94 0.59 17.02
C ALA A 56 26.96 1.77 16.89
N GLY A 57 26.15 1.80 15.84
CA GLY A 57 25.05 2.76 15.69
C GLY A 57 25.25 3.72 14.52
N GLU A 58 24.47 3.49 13.46
CA GLU A 58 23.75 4.44 12.61
C GLU A 58 23.08 3.57 11.52
N GLU A 59 21.74 3.62 11.41
CA GLU A 59 20.93 2.82 10.46
C GLU A 59 20.97 3.37 9.01
N TYR A 60 21.82 4.36 8.77
CA TYR A 60 21.93 5.12 7.53
C TYR A 60 23.39 5.33 7.10
N GLU A 61 23.62 5.62 5.81
CA GLU A 61 24.94 5.92 5.27
C GLU A 61 25.25 7.43 5.32
N VAL A 62 26.52 7.81 5.53
CA VAL A 62 26.99 9.19 5.37
C VAL A 62 27.88 9.32 4.13
N ILE A 63 27.44 10.11 3.15
CA ILE A 63 28.19 10.48 1.94
C ILE A 63 28.81 11.86 2.11
N GLU A 64 30.13 11.90 2.24
CA GLU A 64 30.90 13.14 2.18
C GLU A 64 30.87 13.76 0.79
N ALA A 65 30.50 15.03 0.69
CA ALA A 65 30.46 15.73 -0.58
C ALA A 65 31.84 15.78 -1.27
N ASP A 66 31.90 15.50 -2.57
CA ASP A 66 33.15 15.29 -3.31
C ASP A 66 33.27 16.10 -4.62
N ASN A 67 32.43 17.12 -4.79
CA ASN A 67 32.30 17.96 -5.99
C ASN A 67 31.86 17.20 -7.24
N LYS A 68 30.92 16.25 -7.08
CA LYS A 68 30.37 15.50 -8.20
C LYS A 68 28.86 15.56 -8.28
N ARG A 69 28.39 15.15 -9.46
CA ARG A 69 27.01 14.78 -9.73
C ARG A 69 26.88 13.26 -9.68
N HIS A 70 25.89 12.79 -8.95
CA HIS A 70 25.38 11.42 -8.99
C HIS A 70 24.12 11.38 -9.85
N THR A 71 23.94 10.33 -10.66
CA THR A 71 22.81 10.26 -11.61
C THR A 71 22.02 8.98 -11.42
N LEU A 72 20.73 9.13 -11.16
CA LEU A 72 19.74 8.06 -11.07
C LEU A 72 19.01 7.89 -12.40
N ARG A 73 18.66 6.65 -12.74
CA ARG A 73 17.96 6.21 -13.95
C ARG A 73 16.82 5.24 -13.61
N ASP A 74 16.13 4.74 -14.63
CA ASP A 74 15.06 3.74 -14.51
C ASP A 74 15.43 2.59 -13.55
N GLY A 75 14.64 2.43 -12.49
CA GLY A 75 14.77 1.45 -11.42
C GLY A 75 15.72 1.83 -10.29
N ASP A 76 16.42 2.96 -10.36
CA ASP A 76 17.36 3.37 -9.31
C ASP A 76 16.63 3.94 -8.09
N VAL A 77 17.09 3.55 -6.90
CA VAL A 77 16.65 4.08 -5.61
C VAL A 77 17.86 4.61 -4.86
N LEU A 78 17.77 5.83 -4.34
CA LEU A 78 18.71 6.38 -3.36
C LEU A 78 17.97 6.59 -2.05
N GLU A 79 18.36 5.85 -1.02
CA GLU A 79 17.66 5.90 0.27
C GLU A 79 18.55 5.75 1.49
N ASN A 80 18.08 6.32 2.61
CA ASN A 80 18.66 6.22 3.95
C ASN A 80 20.10 6.78 4.00
N VAL A 81 20.27 8.03 3.55
CA VAL A 81 21.60 8.66 3.42
C VAL A 81 21.63 10.08 3.95
N VAL A 82 22.66 10.41 4.72
CA VAL A 82 23.11 11.78 4.97
C VAL A 82 24.16 12.19 3.93
N ILE A 83 23.92 13.26 3.19
CA ILE A 83 24.90 13.92 2.31
C ILE A 83 25.52 15.09 3.07
N ASP A 84 26.81 15.00 3.40
CA ASP A 84 27.50 15.98 4.25
C ASP A 84 28.32 17.00 3.44
N PHE A 85 27.90 18.26 3.50
CA PHE A 85 28.58 19.43 2.92
C PHE A 85 29.59 20.09 3.85
N SER A 86 29.78 19.61 5.09
CA SER A 86 30.65 20.21 6.11
C SER A 86 32.12 20.34 5.67
N ASN A 87 32.54 19.55 4.69
CA ASN A 87 33.86 19.62 4.10
C ASN A 87 34.04 20.77 3.07
N GLY A 88 32.96 21.50 2.77
CA GLY A 88 32.95 22.64 1.86
C GLY A 88 32.87 22.29 0.38
N ASN A 89 32.62 21.03 0.01
CA ASN A 89 32.37 20.60 -1.37
C ASN A 89 30.87 20.54 -1.68
N TYR A 90 30.51 20.33 -2.95
CA TYR A 90 29.13 20.05 -3.35
C TYR A 90 28.91 18.57 -3.71
N TYR A 91 27.65 18.15 -3.67
CA TYR A 91 27.17 16.88 -4.18
C TYR A 91 25.80 17.13 -4.79
N GLN A 92 25.60 16.74 -6.05
CA GLN A 92 24.34 16.95 -6.77
C GLN A 92 23.73 15.61 -7.16
N ILE A 93 22.46 15.40 -6.85
CA ILE A 93 21.68 14.29 -7.40
C ILE A 93 21.01 14.76 -8.69
N TYR A 94 21.07 13.94 -9.73
CA TYR A 94 20.37 14.15 -11.00
C TYR A 94 19.49 12.92 -11.29
N ALA A 95 18.18 13.07 -11.12
CA ALA A 95 17.19 12.02 -11.38
C ALA A 95 16.63 12.15 -12.80
N ALA A 96 16.68 11.06 -13.57
CA ALA A 96 16.11 11.00 -14.92
C ALA A 96 15.70 9.58 -15.28
N GLY A 97 14.40 9.34 -15.40
CA GLY A 97 13.84 7.99 -15.54
C GLY A 97 12.91 7.67 -14.37
N ASP A 98 12.42 6.44 -14.33
CA ASP A 98 11.57 5.94 -13.25
C ASP A 98 12.45 5.67 -12.01
N CYS A 99 12.48 6.56 -11.01
CA CYS A 99 13.43 6.44 -9.90
C CYS A 99 12.96 7.11 -8.61
N THR A 100 13.59 6.73 -7.49
CA THR A 100 13.20 7.18 -6.14
C THR A 100 14.38 7.79 -5.40
N ILE A 101 14.13 8.92 -4.74
CA ILE A 101 15.00 9.53 -3.73
C ILE A 101 14.17 9.56 -2.45
N ARG A 102 14.54 8.80 -1.43
CA ARG A 102 13.77 8.64 -0.20
C ARG A 102 14.67 8.77 1.01
N ASN A 103 14.24 9.36 2.12
CA ASN A 103 15.02 9.33 3.36
C ASN A 103 16.44 9.89 3.16
N VAL A 104 16.55 11.08 2.57
CA VAL A 104 17.85 11.72 2.28
C VAL A 104 17.98 13.04 3.03
N GLY A 105 18.96 13.11 3.92
CA GLY A 105 19.29 14.31 4.69
C GLY A 105 20.50 15.06 4.12
N PHE A 106 20.39 16.37 3.92
CA PHE A 106 21.53 17.21 3.52
C PHE A 106 22.07 17.97 4.73
N LYS A 107 23.27 17.59 5.17
CA LYS A 107 23.93 18.15 6.35
C LYS A 107 24.92 19.24 5.97
N GLY A 108 24.85 20.35 6.69
CA GLY A 108 25.70 21.50 6.47
C GLY A 108 25.12 22.46 5.43
N THR A 109 25.39 23.75 5.63
CA THR A 109 24.94 24.79 4.69
C THR A 109 25.67 24.67 3.35
N HIS A 110 24.91 24.59 2.26
CA HIS A 110 25.48 24.52 0.91
C HIS A 110 26.06 25.88 0.48
N GLU A 111 27.29 25.91 -0.04
CA GLU A 111 27.98 27.15 -0.45
C GLU A 111 28.33 27.23 -1.95
N HIS A 112 27.77 26.36 -2.80
CA HIS A 112 28.09 26.35 -4.24
C HIS A 112 26.91 26.71 -5.13
N ASP A 113 27.20 26.83 -6.43
CA ASP A 113 26.24 27.16 -7.48
C ASP A 113 25.64 25.90 -8.14
N GLN A 114 25.44 24.82 -7.39
CA GLN A 114 24.70 23.64 -7.83
C GLN A 114 23.35 23.54 -7.10
N HIS A 115 22.32 23.05 -7.79
CA HIS A 115 21.12 22.55 -7.12
C HIS A 115 21.46 21.25 -6.40
N CYS A 116 20.85 20.97 -5.24
CA CYS A 116 21.04 19.68 -4.56
C CYS A 116 20.42 18.53 -5.35
N ILE A 117 19.15 18.66 -5.73
CA ILE A 117 18.44 17.68 -6.52
C ILE A 117 17.98 18.32 -7.83
N VAL A 118 18.27 17.66 -8.95
CA VAL A 118 17.82 18.04 -10.28
C VAL A 118 17.02 16.90 -10.90
N VAL A 119 15.84 17.20 -11.41
CA VAL A 119 14.99 16.25 -12.16
C VAL A 119 14.99 16.62 -13.63
N GLY A 120 15.15 15.66 -14.54
CA GLY A 120 15.12 15.90 -15.98
C GLY A 120 14.69 14.68 -16.79
N GLY A 121 14.50 14.84 -18.10
CA GLY A 121 14.15 13.71 -18.98
C GLY A 121 12.66 13.32 -18.95
N SER A 122 12.37 12.04 -18.78
CA SER A 122 11.02 11.47 -18.75
C SER A 122 10.98 10.33 -17.74
N GLY A 123 9.79 9.94 -17.29
CA GLY A 123 9.59 8.88 -16.29
C GLY A 123 9.01 9.42 -14.98
N ASP A 124 8.69 8.50 -14.07
CA ASP A 124 8.06 8.79 -12.79
C ASP A 124 9.11 8.90 -11.69
N VAL A 125 9.22 10.08 -11.10
CA VAL A 125 10.23 10.40 -10.08
C VAL A 125 9.55 10.68 -8.75
N LEU A 126 9.91 9.91 -7.73
CA LEU A 126 9.49 10.14 -6.35
C LEU A 126 10.64 10.77 -5.55
N ILE A 127 10.38 11.90 -4.92
CA ILE A 127 11.25 12.51 -3.91
C ILE A 127 10.46 12.55 -2.60
N GLU A 128 10.94 11.83 -1.60
CA GLU A 128 10.19 11.55 -0.38
C GLU A 128 11.08 11.74 0.85
N ASN A 129 10.51 12.28 1.93
CA ASN A 129 11.15 12.33 3.25
C ASN A 129 12.59 12.87 3.21
N CYS A 130 12.80 14.01 2.54
CA CYS A 130 14.11 14.62 2.37
C CYS A 130 14.27 15.88 3.22
N TYR A 131 15.42 16.02 3.88
CA TYR A 131 15.78 17.23 4.63
C TYR A 131 16.77 18.10 3.87
N LEU A 132 16.36 19.32 3.52
CA LEU A 132 17.14 20.38 2.88
C LEU A 132 17.07 21.71 3.68
N GLY A 133 16.88 21.63 5.00
CA GLY A 133 16.62 22.77 5.89
C GLY A 133 17.83 23.65 6.23
N ASP A 134 19.05 23.11 6.16
CA ASP A 134 20.29 23.88 6.34
C ASP A 134 20.52 24.93 5.24
N GLY A 135 19.84 24.74 4.10
CA GLY A 135 19.76 25.67 2.99
C GLY A 135 21.09 25.97 2.32
N CYS A 136 21.17 27.13 1.68
CA CYS A 136 22.35 27.56 0.95
C CYS A 136 22.74 29.01 1.26
N VAL A 137 24.03 29.30 1.36
CA VAL A 137 24.54 30.69 1.39
C VAL A 137 24.86 31.08 -0.04
N ARG A 138 24.12 32.09 -0.55
CA ARG A 138 24.35 32.65 -1.87
C ARG A 138 25.81 33.10 -2.04
N PRO A 139 26.55 32.56 -3.01
CA PRO A 139 27.89 33.04 -3.30
C PRO A 139 27.88 34.43 -3.96
N ASP A 140 28.76 35.33 -3.54
CA ASP A 140 28.84 36.73 -4.02
C ASP A 140 29.14 36.88 -5.53
N ASN A 141 29.65 35.82 -6.17
CA ASN A 141 30.16 35.81 -7.54
C ASN A 141 29.22 35.19 -8.60
N TYR A 142 28.01 34.74 -8.22
CA TYR A 142 27.08 34.04 -9.12
C TYR A 142 25.73 34.76 -9.30
N SER A 143 24.81 34.16 -10.09
CA SER A 143 23.58 34.77 -10.66
C SER A 143 22.75 35.61 -9.68
N SER A 144 21.83 36.44 -10.20
CA SER A 144 21.02 37.36 -9.37
C SER A 144 20.18 36.66 -8.29
N HIS A 145 19.95 35.34 -8.39
CA HIS A 145 19.07 34.60 -7.48
C HIS A 145 19.64 33.27 -6.95
N GLY A 146 20.90 32.88 -7.18
CA GLY A 146 21.49 31.66 -6.55
C GLY A 146 20.84 30.33 -6.98
N GLN A 147 20.93 29.31 -6.13
CA GLN A 147 20.46 27.93 -6.39
C GLN A 147 19.26 27.50 -5.56
N CYS A 148 18.60 26.45 -6.04
CA CYS A 148 17.43 25.82 -5.42
C CYS A 148 17.80 24.53 -4.70
N GLY A 149 17.00 24.12 -3.72
CA GLY A 149 17.10 22.79 -3.12
C GLY A 149 16.76 21.72 -4.16
N ILE A 150 15.55 21.80 -4.71
CA ILE A 150 15.04 20.91 -5.76
C ILE A 150 14.74 21.72 -7.03
N PHE A 151 15.16 21.21 -8.19
CA PHE A 151 14.94 21.86 -9.49
C PHE A 151 14.51 20.84 -10.57
N ALA A 152 13.29 20.99 -11.10
CA ALA A 152 12.85 20.26 -12.29
C ALA A 152 13.24 21.02 -13.56
N HIS A 153 14.03 20.40 -14.41
CA HIS A 153 14.54 20.98 -15.64
C HIS A 153 13.45 21.05 -16.71
N ARG A 154 13.60 22.00 -17.65
CA ARG A 154 12.58 22.34 -18.65
C ARG A 154 12.28 21.26 -19.68
N ASP A 155 13.09 20.22 -19.73
CA ASP A 155 12.91 19.06 -20.61
C ASP A 155 12.18 17.90 -19.91
N PHE A 156 11.90 18.01 -18.61
CA PHE A 156 11.17 16.99 -17.87
C PHE A 156 9.74 16.83 -18.42
N SER A 157 9.36 15.59 -18.70
CA SER A 157 8.11 15.24 -19.41
C SER A 157 7.33 14.07 -18.79
N GLY A 158 7.72 13.61 -17.59
CA GLY A 158 6.99 12.58 -16.82
C GLY A 158 6.23 13.14 -15.63
N ASN A 159 5.99 12.32 -14.59
CA ASN A 159 5.37 12.74 -13.34
C ASN A 159 6.42 12.86 -12.22
N LEU A 160 6.38 13.96 -11.49
CA LEU A 160 7.26 14.22 -10.35
C LEU A 160 6.40 14.42 -9.10
N THR A 161 6.55 13.52 -8.13
CA THR A 161 5.98 13.67 -6.79
C THR A 161 7.07 14.08 -5.81
N ILE A 162 6.85 15.17 -5.09
CA ILE A 162 7.71 15.63 -4.01
C ILE A 162 6.87 15.66 -2.74
N ARG A 163 7.15 14.74 -1.80
CA ARG A 163 6.38 14.60 -0.57
C ARG A 163 7.23 14.58 0.68
N ARG A 164 6.69 15.06 1.81
CA ARG A 164 7.35 15.02 3.13
C ARG A 164 8.74 15.64 3.14
N CYS A 165 8.97 16.67 2.33
CA CYS A 165 10.27 17.30 2.21
C CYS A 165 10.33 18.59 3.03
N ASN A 166 11.45 18.80 3.74
CA ASN A 166 11.74 20.01 4.49
C ASN A 166 12.73 20.89 3.72
N VAL A 167 12.31 22.04 3.19
CA VAL A 167 13.13 22.86 2.28
C VAL A 167 13.21 24.32 2.73
N GLN A 168 14.33 24.72 3.35
CA GLN A 168 14.46 26.03 3.97
C GLN A 168 15.72 26.79 3.58
N ASN A 169 15.69 28.12 3.72
CA ASN A 169 16.88 28.98 3.64
C ASN A 169 17.63 28.90 2.30
N TRP A 170 16.92 28.74 1.18
CA TRP A 170 17.51 28.73 -0.16
C TRP A 170 17.53 30.13 -0.80
N PRO A 171 18.66 30.54 -1.43
CA PRO A 171 18.82 31.85 -2.03
C PRO A 171 18.02 32.04 -3.32
N ASN A 172 17.49 30.95 -3.88
CA ASN A 172 16.56 30.93 -5.01
C ASN A 172 15.18 30.44 -4.55
N ASN A 173 14.65 29.39 -5.18
CA ASN A 173 13.43 28.74 -4.72
C ASN A 173 13.82 27.55 -3.83
N GLY A 174 12.96 27.17 -2.87
CA GLY A 174 13.12 25.86 -2.22
C GLY A 174 12.97 24.76 -3.26
N ILE A 175 11.80 24.75 -3.91
CA ILE A 175 11.43 23.85 -5.01
C ILE A 175 11.10 24.70 -6.25
N TYR A 176 11.88 24.51 -7.32
CA TYR A 176 11.62 25.12 -8.63
C TYR A 176 11.17 24.02 -9.60
N ALA A 177 9.87 23.93 -9.85
CA ALA A 177 9.28 22.89 -10.67
C ALA A 177 8.32 23.43 -11.76
N ASN A 178 8.37 24.72 -12.08
CA ASN A 178 7.61 25.29 -13.19
C ASN A 178 8.35 25.21 -14.54
N ALA A 179 9.66 24.94 -14.55
CA ALA A 179 10.43 24.91 -15.80
C ALA A 179 9.89 23.91 -16.86
N PRO A 180 9.36 22.73 -16.48
CA PRO A 180 8.77 21.78 -17.42
C PRO A 180 7.68 22.40 -18.31
N HIS A 181 6.88 23.36 -17.81
CA HIS A 181 5.87 24.10 -18.59
C HIS A 181 6.43 24.73 -19.88
N TYR A 182 7.72 25.12 -19.92
CA TYR A 182 8.29 25.78 -21.09
C TYR A 182 8.46 24.86 -22.31
N SER A 183 8.62 23.55 -22.12
CA SER A 183 8.93 22.64 -23.22
C SER A 183 8.73 21.15 -22.96
N GLY A 184 8.79 20.70 -21.70
CA GLY A 184 8.72 19.28 -21.35
C GLY A 184 7.30 18.81 -21.03
N GLY A 185 6.50 19.67 -20.38
CA GLY A 185 5.11 19.38 -20.03
C GLY A 185 4.92 18.38 -18.88
N GLY A 186 6.00 17.97 -18.19
CA GLY A 186 5.91 17.02 -17.07
C GLY A 186 5.08 17.59 -15.90
N ARG A 187 4.23 16.74 -15.34
CA ARG A 187 3.32 17.04 -14.22
C ARG A 187 4.10 17.02 -12.90
N VAL A 188 3.75 17.92 -11.99
CA VAL A 188 4.40 18.02 -10.68
C VAL A 188 3.36 18.05 -9.57
N THR A 189 3.49 17.16 -8.61
CA THR A 189 2.74 17.16 -7.35
C THR A 189 3.71 17.47 -6.22
N ILE A 190 3.46 18.55 -5.49
CA ILE A 190 4.10 18.83 -4.20
C ILE A 190 3.04 18.56 -3.14
N GLU A 191 3.31 17.68 -2.20
CA GLU A 191 2.35 17.33 -1.14
C GLU A 191 3.04 17.21 0.21
N GLU A 192 2.36 17.55 1.31
CA GLU A 192 2.88 17.34 2.66
C GLU A 192 4.31 17.89 2.82
N CYS A 193 4.60 19.08 2.29
CA CYS A 193 5.95 19.64 2.33
C CYS A 193 6.00 20.85 3.26
N TYR A 194 7.13 21.02 3.95
CA TYR A 194 7.39 22.19 4.78
C TYR A 194 8.51 23.03 4.14
N GLY A 195 8.33 24.33 4.04
CA GLY A 195 9.41 25.18 3.56
C GLY A 195 9.41 26.62 4.04
N ALA A 196 10.57 27.07 4.51
CA ALA A 196 10.69 28.35 5.20
C ALA A 196 11.79 29.22 4.60
N ASN A 197 11.57 30.53 4.58
CA ASN A 197 12.64 31.52 4.37
C ASN A 197 13.44 31.34 3.07
N ASN A 198 12.75 31.06 1.95
CA ASN A 198 13.35 30.93 0.62
C ASN A 198 13.21 32.25 -0.17
N TYR A 199 14.24 32.69 -0.88
CA TYR A 199 14.29 34.07 -1.40
C TYR A 199 13.29 34.37 -2.54
N VAL A 200 13.18 33.48 -3.52
CA VAL A 200 12.37 33.71 -4.72
C VAL A 200 10.97 33.16 -4.55
N SER A 201 10.86 31.90 -4.12
CA SER A 201 9.62 31.22 -3.75
C SER A 201 9.93 30.00 -2.88
N THR A 202 9.03 29.52 -2.04
CA THR A 202 9.17 28.18 -1.47
C THR A 202 8.78 27.13 -2.50
N PHE A 203 7.54 27.16 -2.99
CA PHE A 203 7.02 26.26 -4.02
C PHE A 203 6.78 27.03 -5.32
N ARG A 204 7.20 26.46 -6.45
CA ARG A 204 7.01 27.07 -7.76
C ARG A 204 6.66 26.03 -8.82
N ILE A 205 5.45 26.07 -9.33
CA ILE A 205 4.89 25.09 -10.28
C ILE A 205 4.26 25.76 -11.52
N GLY A 206 3.91 24.97 -12.53
CA GLY A 206 3.41 25.54 -13.79
C GLY A 206 2.88 24.61 -14.88
N SER A 207 3.32 23.36 -14.95
CA SER A 207 2.79 22.47 -15.99
C SER A 207 1.31 22.18 -15.77
N ASP A 208 0.61 21.82 -16.84
CA ASP A 208 -0.80 21.41 -16.76
C ASP A 208 -0.96 20.24 -15.78
N GLY A 209 -1.99 20.32 -14.92
CA GLY A 209 -2.29 19.32 -13.90
C GLY A 209 -1.32 19.28 -12.71
N SER A 210 -0.45 20.28 -12.54
CA SER A 210 0.45 20.35 -11.38
C SER A 210 -0.23 20.95 -10.16
N SER A 211 0.11 20.46 -8.96
CA SER A 211 -0.53 20.89 -7.71
C SER A 211 0.46 21.09 -6.56
N VAL A 212 0.06 21.91 -5.60
CA VAL A 212 0.63 21.98 -4.24
C VAL A 212 -0.49 21.62 -3.26
N ASN A 213 -0.30 20.59 -2.45
CA ASN A 213 -1.30 20.03 -1.54
C ASN A 213 -0.72 19.94 -0.12
N ASP A 214 -1.51 20.18 0.93
CA ASP A 214 -1.14 19.90 2.34
C ASP A 214 0.22 20.44 2.77
N SER A 215 0.62 21.57 2.20
CA SER A 215 1.98 22.06 2.32
C SER A 215 2.00 23.37 3.07
N ILE A 216 3.00 23.51 3.93
CA ILE A 216 3.22 24.68 4.76
C ILE A 216 4.40 25.45 4.19
N ALA A 217 4.20 26.75 3.96
CA ALA A 217 5.29 27.62 3.56
C ALA A 217 5.21 28.99 4.20
N HIS A 218 6.26 29.36 4.94
CA HIS A 218 6.27 30.60 5.71
C HIS A 218 7.58 31.38 5.69
N ASN A 219 7.54 32.61 6.20
CA ASN A 219 8.73 33.42 6.48
C ASN A 219 8.72 33.95 7.92
N ASP A 220 9.65 33.47 8.73
CA ASP A 220 9.76 33.82 10.16
C ASP A 220 10.99 34.69 10.48
N GLY A 221 11.73 35.13 9.46
CA GLY A 221 12.93 35.97 9.61
C GLY A 221 14.26 35.20 9.55
N GLY A 222 14.25 34.01 8.95
CA GLY A 222 15.44 33.25 8.59
C GLY A 222 16.32 33.93 7.54
N ARG A 223 17.12 33.14 6.80
CA ARG A 223 18.20 33.67 5.95
C ARG A 223 17.67 34.52 4.79
N TYR A 224 16.56 34.11 4.21
CA TYR A 224 15.91 34.82 3.11
C TYR A 224 14.44 35.05 3.39
N ASN A 225 13.82 35.87 2.55
CA ASN A 225 12.41 36.16 2.60
C ASN A 225 11.89 36.26 1.16
N GLY A 226 10.85 35.51 0.86
CA GLY A 226 10.24 35.40 -0.47
C GLY A 226 8.79 35.00 -0.36
N ARG A 227 8.15 34.73 -1.51
CA ARG A 227 6.76 34.26 -1.49
C ARG A 227 6.69 32.76 -1.14
N PRO A 228 5.71 32.31 -0.37
CA PRO A 228 5.35 30.89 -0.26
C PRO A 228 5.18 30.21 -1.62
N VAL A 229 4.29 30.71 -2.49
CA VAL A 229 3.93 30.02 -3.75
C VAL A 229 4.07 30.93 -4.97
N TRP A 230 4.61 30.38 -6.06
CA TRP A 230 4.63 31.01 -7.39
C TRP A 230 4.04 30.08 -8.45
N LEU A 231 2.88 30.48 -8.98
CA LEU A 231 2.18 29.83 -10.06
C LEU A 231 2.51 30.46 -11.42
N TRP A 232 2.96 29.64 -12.37
CA TRP A 232 3.19 30.06 -13.74
C TRP A 232 3.02 28.91 -14.73
N GLY A 233 1.82 28.81 -15.33
CA GLY A 233 1.57 28.02 -16.53
C GLY A 233 0.08 27.76 -16.76
N GLU A 234 -0.32 26.62 -17.33
CA GLU A 234 -1.69 26.49 -17.90
C GLU A 234 -2.77 26.25 -16.85
N SER A 235 -2.83 25.04 -16.27
CA SER A 235 -3.76 24.67 -15.19
C SER A 235 -2.98 24.17 -13.98
N VAL A 236 -3.05 24.89 -12.87
CA VAL A 236 -2.36 24.53 -11.63
C VAL A 236 -3.26 24.70 -10.42
N GLU A 237 -3.01 23.89 -9.39
CA GLU A 237 -3.84 23.87 -8.18
C GLU A 237 -3.02 24.12 -6.92
N VAL A 238 -3.64 24.78 -5.94
CA VAL A 238 -3.12 24.90 -4.57
C VAL A 238 -4.27 24.52 -3.65
N ASN A 239 -4.13 23.43 -2.92
CA ASN A 239 -5.20 22.87 -2.12
C ASN A 239 -4.72 22.69 -0.68
N GLY A 240 -5.52 23.09 0.31
CA GLY A 240 -5.25 22.87 1.75
C GLY A 240 -3.83 23.20 2.19
N CYS A 241 -3.37 24.41 1.88
CA CYS A 241 -2.04 24.85 2.23
C CYS A 241 -2.09 25.96 3.29
N GLU A 242 -1.03 26.04 4.10
CA GLU A 242 -0.85 27.07 5.12
C GLU A 242 0.31 27.99 4.71
N LEU A 243 -0.02 29.21 4.25
CA LEU A 243 0.90 30.06 3.49
C LEU A 243 1.09 31.46 4.11
N ASP A 244 2.11 31.60 4.95
CA ASP A 244 2.45 32.86 5.62
C ASP A 244 3.61 33.60 4.91
N SER A 245 3.30 34.72 4.28
CA SER A 245 4.29 35.57 3.61
C SER A 245 5.20 36.33 4.59
N GLY A 246 4.86 36.37 5.88
CA GLY A 246 5.59 37.02 6.95
C GLY A 246 5.75 38.52 6.69
N SER A 247 6.99 38.94 6.39
CA SER A 247 7.27 40.34 6.00
C SER A 247 7.36 40.56 4.48
N TYR A 248 7.17 39.50 3.68
CA TYR A 248 6.96 39.64 2.25
C TYR A 248 5.59 40.26 1.96
N ALA A 249 5.37 40.68 0.72
CA ALA A 249 4.18 41.47 0.38
C ALA A 249 2.92 40.61 0.23
N GLU A 250 3.02 39.41 -0.38
CA GLU A 250 1.90 38.51 -0.64
C GLU A 250 2.37 37.05 -0.65
N SER A 251 1.47 36.11 -0.33
CA SER A 251 1.79 34.67 -0.19
C SER A 251 1.80 33.91 -1.52
N ILE A 252 0.83 34.20 -2.40
CA ILE A 252 0.65 33.51 -3.68
C ILE A 252 0.87 34.49 -4.83
N HIS A 253 1.82 34.18 -5.70
CA HIS A 253 2.03 34.93 -6.93
C HIS A 253 1.48 34.18 -8.15
N ILE A 254 0.52 34.79 -8.83
CA ILE A 254 -0.09 34.26 -10.05
C ILE A 254 0.38 35.09 -11.23
N ARG A 255 1.10 34.47 -12.17
CA ARG A 255 1.57 35.17 -13.37
C ARG A 255 0.45 35.34 -14.39
N ASP A 256 0.51 36.40 -15.18
CA ASP A 256 -0.35 36.64 -16.34
C ASP A 256 -0.57 35.34 -17.17
N ASP A 257 -1.83 35.10 -17.54
CA ASP A 257 -2.34 33.93 -18.30
C ASP A 257 -2.33 32.57 -17.55
N THR A 258 -2.02 32.55 -16.25
CA THR A 258 -2.11 31.32 -15.44
C THR A 258 -3.54 31.01 -15.02
N ARG A 259 -4.02 29.77 -15.19
CA ARG A 259 -5.31 29.32 -14.65
C ARG A 259 -5.04 28.58 -13.34
N ALA A 260 -5.11 29.33 -12.24
CA ALA A 260 -4.96 28.78 -10.91
C ALA A 260 -6.31 28.48 -10.28
N THR A 261 -6.44 27.31 -9.65
CA THR A 261 -7.54 26.99 -8.74
C THR A 261 -6.99 26.89 -7.33
N ILE A 262 -7.60 27.58 -6.38
CA ILE A 262 -7.15 27.60 -4.97
C ILE A 262 -8.28 27.08 -4.09
N ARG A 263 -8.01 26.06 -3.27
CA ARG A 263 -9.01 25.46 -2.38
C ARG A 263 -8.49 25.30 -0.97
N ASP A 264 -9.37 25.51 0.00
CA ASP A 264 -9.16 25.22 1.43
C ASP A 264 -7.84 25.77 1.99
N THR A 265 -7.33 26.88 1.45
CA THR A 265 -5.97 27.38 1.70
C THR A 265 -6.02 28.64 2.54
N VAL A 266 -5.22 28.71 3.60
CA VAL A 266 -5.02 29.93 4.39
C VAL A 266 -3.78 30.67 3.89
N HIS A 267 -3.91 31.95 3.59
CA HIS A 267 -2.81 32.71 2.99
C HIS A 267 -2.89 34.24 3.21
N ASP A 268 -1.78 34.96 3.01
CA ASP A 268 -1.73 36.44 3.17
C ASP A 268 -2.12 37.27 1.92
N GLY A 269 -2.77 36.67 0.93
CA GLY A 269 -3.22 37.37 -0.30
C GLY A 269 -2.42 37.04 -1.58
N TYR A 270 -2.83 37.69 -2.67
CA TYR A 270 -2.35 37.43 -4.03
C TYR A 270 -1.56 38.60 -4.65
N HIS A 271 -0.59 38.26 -5.49
CA HIS A 271 0.09 39.22 -6.37
C HIS A 271 0.08 38.78 -7.84
N GLY A 272 -0.11 39.75 -8.74
CA GLY A 272 0.05 39.60 -10.20
C GLY A 272 -1.30 39.46 -10.90
N GLY A 273 -2.10 38.49 -10.47
CA GLY A 273 -3.48 38.26 -10.91
C GLY A 273 -4.28 37.50 -9.86
N ASP A 274 -5.55 37.24 -10.18
CA ASP A 274 -6.49 36.49 -9.35
C ASP A 274 -6.62 35.06 -9.90
N PRO A 275 -6.89 34.06 -9.06
CA PRO A 275 -7.20 32.71 -9.52
C PRO A 275 -8.50 32.66 -10.35
N VAL A 276 -8.65 31.61 -11.14
CA VAL A 276 -9.87 31.41 -11.93
C VAL A 276 -11.01 30.78 -11.11
N SER A 277 -10.68 30.16 -9.98
CA SER A 277 -11.63 29.58 -9.02
C SER A 277 -11.02 29.57 -7.61
N GLU A 278 -11.87 29.86 -6.62
CA GLU A 278 -11.54 29.81 -5.19
C GLU A 278 -12.66 29.13 -4.42
N GLU A 279 -12.29 28.31 -3.44
CA GLU A 279 -13.23 27.61 -2.56
C GLU A 279 -12.61 27.52 -1.16
N ASN A 280 -13.37 27.87 -0.11
CA ASN A 280 -12.92 27.81 1.29
C ASN A 280 -11.54 28.46 1.58
N VAL A 281 -11.24 29.58 0.93
CA VAL A 281 -9.96 30.29 1.09
C VAL A 281 -10.05 31.36 2.19
N ASP A 282 -9.12 31.35 3.14
CA ASP A 282 -8.94 32.45 4.10
C ASP A 282 -7.71 33.30 3.73
N SER A 283 -7.96 34.52 3.26
CA SER A 283 -6.92 35.46 2.88
C SER A 283 -6.58 36.49 3.97
N SER A 284 -7.05 36.30 5.21
CA SER A 284 -6.91 37.26 6.31
C SER A 284 -5.61 37.11 7.10
N GLY A 285 -4.80 36.10 6.75
CA GLY A 285 -3.59 35.69 7.44
C GLY A 285 -3.88 34.77 8.63
N GLY A 286 -2.83 34.38 9.37
CA GLY A 286 -2.96 33.49 10.54
C GLY A 286 -2.82 32.01 10.21
N ALA A 287 -2.11 31.70 9.13
CA ALA A 287 -1.79 30.32 8.77
C ALA A 287 -1.07 29.58 9.91
N ASP A 288 -1.35 28.29 10.07
CA ASP A 288 -0.59 27.44 10.98
C ASP A 288 0.77 27.11 10.36
N THR A 289 1.82 27.57 11.03
CA THR A 289 3.21 27.42 10.55
C THR A 289 3.99 26.42 11.38
N SER A 290 3.32 25.66 12.24
CA SER A 290 3.94 24.54 12.95
C SER A 290 4.39 23.49 11.94
N MET A 291 5.57 22.91 12.17
CA MET A 291 6.07 21.83 11.32
C MET A 291 5.44 20.52 11.80
N PRO A 292 4.76 19.76 10.94
CA PRO A 292 4.22 18.46 11.31
C PRO A 292 5.33 17.47 11.65
N ASP A 293 5.07 16.55 12.59
CA ASP A 293 6.07 15.62 13.11
C ASP A 293 6.53 14.58 12.07
N TYR A 294 5.71 14.30 11.05
CA TYR A 294 6.07 13.44 9.92
C TYR A 294 7.03 14.10 8.92
N ILE A 295 7.37 15.38 9.11
CA ILE A 295 8.36 16.10 8.29
C ILE A 295 9.71 16.07 8.98
N PRO A 296 10.78 15.59 8.31
CA PRO A 296 12.07 15.46 8.95
C PRO A 296 12.60 16.84 9.36
N SER A 297 12.96 17.00 10.63
CA SER A 297 13.50 18.23 11.20
C SER A 297 15.03 18.35 11.08
N SER A 298 15.72 17.25 10.75
CA SER A 298 17.18 17.17 10.64
C SER A 298 17.66 16.22 9.53
N PRO A 299 18.94 16.32 9.10
CA PRO A 299 19.51 15.39 8.13
C PRO A 299 19.48 13.94 8.62
N GLU A 300 19.80 13.72 9.89
CA GLU A 300 19.86 12.39 10.49
C GLU A 300 18.46 11.76 10.64
N GLU A 301 17.43 12.55 10.92
CA GLU A 301 16.04 12.09 10.97
C GLU A 301 15.53 11.67 9.58
N ALA A 302 15.75 12.51 8.56
CA ALA A 302 15.47 12.10 7.18
C ALA A 302 16.22 10.81 6.81
N ALA A 303 17.51 10.74 7.09
CA ALA A 303 18.36 9.62 6.68
C ALA A 303 18.09 8.33 7.44
N GLY A 304 17.69 8.42 8.71
CA GLY A 304 17.39 7.25 9.52
C GLY A 304 16.24 6.43 8.99
N GLY A 305 15.46 6.95 8.03
CA GLY A 305 14.17 6.38 7.67
C GLY A 305 13.14 6.45 8.80
N ALA A 306 13.62 6.81 9.99
CA ALA A 306 12.89 7.44 11.07
C ALA A 306 12.33 8.80 10.61
N THR A 307 11.34 8.81 9.71
CA THR A 307 10.04 9.22 10.28
C THR A 307 9.93 8.28 11.46
N GLU A 308 10.12 8.72 12.72
CA GLU A 308 9.84 7.83 13.87
C GLU A 308 8.72 6.91 13.40
N GLU A 309 8.88 5.56 13.45
CA GLU A 309 7.72 4.65 13.29
C GLU A 309 6.59 5.44 13.90
N LEU A 310 5.69 6.00 13.07
CA LEU A 310 4.86 7.12 13.50
C LEU A 310 4.34 6.62 14.83
N GLU A 311 4.74 7.21 15.98
CA GLU A 311 4.29 6.63 17.25
C GLU A 311 2.80 6.61 17.04
N SER A 312 2.23 5.40 16.90
CA SER A 312 0.95 5.27 16.21
C SER A 312 0.05 6.22 16.93
N LEU A 313 -0.46 7.22 16.21
CA LEU A 313 -1.17 8.29 16.89
C LEU A 313 -2.31 7.62 17.68
N GLY A 314 -2.96 6.63 17.06
CA GLY A 314 -3.93 5.75 17.69
C GLY A 314 -3.38 4.39 18.16
N ASP A 315 -4.27 3.42 18.15
CA ASP A 315 -4.16 2.14 18.83
C ASP A 315 -3.32 1.10 18.07
N HIS A 316 -3.07 1.32 16.78
CA HIS A 316 -2.43 0.35 15.89
C HIS A 316 -1.02 0.77 15.51
N SER A 317 -0.03 0.14 16.16
CA SER A 317 1.41 0.48 16.03
C SER A 317 1.97 0.41 14.60
N ASP A 318 1.28 -0.27 13.69
CA ASP A 318 1.66 -0.51 12.31
C ASP A 318 0.92 0.38 11.29
N LEU A 319 -0.03 1.21 11.72
CA LEU A 319 -0.80 2.10 10.86
C LEU A 319 -0.37 3.57 11.06
N GLN A 320 -0.19 4.30 9.94
CA GLN A 320 0.46 5.62 9.94
C GLN A 320 -0.50 6.80 10.00
N TYR A 321 -1.73 6.63 9.57
CA TYR A 321 -2.71 7.72 9.54
C TYR A 321 -3.82 7.45 10.53
N VAL A 322 -4.16 8.47 11.32
CA VAL A 322 -5.43 8.54 12.03
C VAL A 322 -6.35 9.51 11.32
N TYR A 323 -7.58 9.07 11.06
CA TYR A 323 -8.62 9.87 10.46
C TYR A 323 -9.80 10.04 11.42
N GLU A 324 -9.98 11.27 11.90
CA GLU A 324 -10.96 11.63 12.91
C GLU A 324 -12.14 12.37 12.30
N PHE A 325 -13.34 12.04 12.74
CA PHE A 325 -14.55 12.79 12.45
C PHE A 325 -15.12 13.31 13.77
N ILE A 326 -15.11 14.63 13.94
CA ILE A 326 -15.56 15.29 15.17
C ILE A 326 -16.88 16.02 14.87
N PRO A 327 -18.00 15.67 15.52
CA PRO A 327 -19.28 16.29 15.20
C PRO A 327 -19.32 17.76 15.67
N GLU A 328 -19.74 18.68 14.79
CA GLU A 328 -19.96 20.10 15.15
C GLU A 328 -21.41 20.38 15.60
N ALA A 329 -22.32 19.44 15.34
CA ALA A 329 -23.72 19.49 15.70
C ALA A 329 -24.16 18.19 16.41
N ASP A 330 -25.23 18.28 17.19
CA ASP A 330 -25.81 17.14 17.91
C ASP A 330 -26.73 16.27 17.02
N GLU A 331 -26.92 16.60 15.74
CA GLU A 331 -27.76 15.81 14.82
C GLU A 331 -26.92 14.71 14.16
N PRO A 332 -27.39 13.44 14.14
CA PRO A 332 -26.65 12.37 13.47
C PRO A 332 -26.53 12.57 11.96
N PHE A 333 -25.40 12.18 11.41
CA PHE A 333 -25.16 12.18 9.97
C PHE A 333 -24.11 11.14 9.58
N ASP A 334 -24.20 10.68 8.33
CA ASP A 334 -23.27 9.70 7.79
C ASP A 334 -22.02 10.34 7.23
N TYR A 335 -20.96 9.54 7.25
CA TYR A 335 -19.76 9.77 6.48
C TYR A 335 -19.27 8.47 5.87
N TYR A 336 -18.50 8.63 4.80
CA TYR A 336 -17.95 7.56 3.97
C TYR A 336 -16.54 7.94 3.60
N PHE A 337 -15.61 7.01 3.59
CA PHE A 337 -14.29 7.23 3.02
C PHE A 337 -13.68 5.96 2.43
N GLU A 338 -12.70 6.16 1.56
CA GLU A 338 -12.01 5.11 0.83
C GLU A 338 -10.52 5.41 0.78
N VAL A 339 -9.69 4.38 0.96
CA VAL A 339 -8.24 4.41 0.77
C VAL A 339 -7.84 3.56 -0.44
N GLU A 340 -6.66 3.82 -1.03
CA GLU A 340 -6.18 3.06 -2.21
C GLU A 340 -6.12 1.54 -1.96
N GLU A 341 -5.73 1.13 -0.75
CA GLU A 341 -5.58 -0.26 -0.34
C GLU A 341 -5.77 -0.36 1.18
N GLY A 342 -6.47 -1.39 1.67
CA GLY A 342 -6.62 -1.61 3.11
C GLY A 342 -5.31 -2.02 3.81
N PRO A 343 -5.34 -2.19 5.14
CA PRO A 343 -6.53 -2.19 5.99
C PRO A 343 -6.90 -0.79 6.52
N ILE A 344 -8.20 -0.57 6.70
CA ILE A 344 -8.77 0.45 7.59
C ILE A 344 -9.21 -0.25 8.87
N GLU A 345 -8.80 0.29 10.02
CA GLU A 345 -9.13 -0.22 11.35
C GLU A 345 -9.86 0.85 12.19
N PHE A 346 -10.68 0.41 13.14
CA PHE A 346 -11.29 1.31 14.13
C PHE A 346 -10.23 1.84 15.12
N SER A 347 -10.40 3.08 15.60
CA SER A 347 -9.48 3.71 16.53
C SER A 347 -10.20 4.41 17.69
N THR A 348 -9.59 4.39 18.87
CA THR A 348 -10.00 5.17 20.05
C THR A 348 -9.19 6.46 20.23
N TYR A 349 -8.43 6.86 19.20
CA TYR A 349 -7.59 8.06 19.22
C TYR A 349 -8.35 9.31 19.69
N ASN A 350 -7.68 10.16 20.45
CA ASN A 350 -8.24 11.39 21.04
C ASN A 350 -9.56 11.21 21.82
N GLY A 351 -9.86 9.98 22.26
CA GLY A 351 -11.08 9.65 22.99
C GLY A 351 -12.29 9.42 22.10
N ALA A 352 -12.08 9.07 20.84
CA ALA A 352 -13.12 8.53 19.96
C ALA A 352 -13.72 7.24 20.55
N GLU A 353 -15.01 7.02 20.28
CA GLU A 353 -15.72 5.80 20.70
C GLU A 353 -15.88 4.86 19.48
N ILE A 354 -15.71 3.56 19.73
CA ILE A 354 -15.99 2.51 18.73
C ILE A 354 -17.45 2.10 18.92
N GLU A 355 -18.30 2.59 18.04
CA GLU A 355 -19.73 2.24 17.97
C GLU A 355 -19.89 1.21 16.84
N GLU A 356 -19.64 -0.07 17.11
CA GLU A 356 -19.68 -1.14 16.08
C GLU A 356 -21.01 -1.18 15.33
N GLU A 357 -22.11 -0.79 15.97
CA GLU A 357 -23.42 -0.64 15.32
C GLU A 357 -23.49 0.52 14.31
N HIS A 358 -22.68 1.58 14.45
CA HIS A 358 -22.65 2.80 13.64
C HIS A 358 -21.33 2.98 12.87
N MET A 359 -20.53 1.93 12.74
CA MET A 359 -19.24 1.94 12.05
C MET A 359 -19.08 0.68 11.20
N TRP A 360 -18.59 0.84 9.98
CA TRP A 360 -18.46 -0.26 9.02
C TRP A 360 -17.16 -0.14 8.23
N VAL A 361 -16.56 -1.30 7.92
CA VAL A 361 -15.41 -1.44 7.01
C VAL A 361 -15.76 -2.50 5.97
N SER A 362 -15.39 -2.27 4.71
CA SER A 362 -15.61 -3.23 3.64
C SER A 362 -14.75 -4.50 3.80
N ASP A 363 -15.18 -5.60 3.17
CA ASP A 363 -14.48 -6.89 3.24
C ASP A 363 -13.01 -6.84 2.79
N ASP A 364 -12.70 -5.97 1.83
CA ASP A 364 -11.34 -5.74 1.32
C ASP A 364 -10.55 -4.70 2.15
N GLY A 365 -11.15 -4.13 3.19
CA GLY A 365 -10.53 -3.16 4.09
C GLY A 365 -10.24 -1.79 3.47
N SER A 366 -10.73 -1.53 2.25
CA SER A 366 -10.41 -0.31 1.49
C SER A 366 -11.43 0.82 1.69
N ARG A 367 -12.64 0.51 2.15
CA ARG A 367 -13.73 1.47 2.37
C ARG A 367 -14.22 1.38 3.79
N ALA A 368 -14.64 2.51 4.32
CA ALA A 368 -15.25 2.59 5.63
C ALA A 368 -16.31 3.68 5.67
N ALA A 369 -17.23 3.53 6.62
CA ALA A 369 -18.31 4.46 6.85
C ALA A 369 -18.68 4.50 8.32
N GLY A 370 -19.35 5.57 8.73
CA GLY A 370 -19.97 5.63 10.04
C GLY A 370 -21.12 6.63 10.10
N CYS A 371 -21.94 6.53 11.13
CA CYS A 371 -22.90 7.56 11.52
C CYS A 371 -22.45 8.22 12.82
N LEU A 372 -22.19 9.53 12.78
CA LEU A 372 -21.75 10.29 13.95
C LEU A 372 -22.94 10.66 14.84
N THR A 373 -23.09 10.02 16.00
CA THR A 373 -24.22 10.25 16.91
C THR A 373 -23.96 11.29 18.02
N GLY A 374 -22.87 12.06 17.89
CA GLY A 374 -22.47 13.13 18.83
C GLY A 374 -21.17 12.86 19.62
N THR A 375 -20.60 11.67 19.46
CA THR A 375 -19.25 11.25 19.89
C THR A 375 -18.30 11.26 18.68
N PRO A 376 -17.01 11.60 18.83
CA PRO A 376 -16.06 11.50 17.73
C PRO A 376 -15.82 10.05 17.33
N HIS A 377 -15.67 9.79 16.03
CA HIS A 377 -15.17 8.52 15.51
C HIS A 377 -13.73 8.71 15.00
N ALA A 378 -12.89 7.70 15.14
CA ALA A 378 -11.54 7.69 14.60
C ALA A 378 -11.22 6.36 13.91
N TRP A 379 -10.35 6.44 12.92
CA TRP A 379 -9.94 5.32 12.07
C TRP A 379 -8.44 5.33 11.86
N GLU A 380 -7.83 4.17 11.66
CA GLU A 380 -6.41 4.03 11.37
C GLU A 380 -6.17 3.28 10.05
N PHE A 381 -5.19 3.71 9.24
CA PHE A 381 -4.80 3.06 7.98
C PHE A 381 -3.38 3.45 7.55
N ASP A 382 -2.84 2.82 6.49
CA ASP A 382 -1.49 3.10 5.96
C ASP A 382 -1.46 3.47 4.46
N ALA A 383 -2.62 3.51 3.79
CA ALA A 383 -2.73 3.87 2.38
C ALA A 383 -3.23 5.30 2.14
N LEU A 384 -3.11 5.78 0.90
CA LEU A 384 -3.61 7.09 0.52
C LEU A 384 -5.14 7.12 0.58
N LEU A 385 -5.67 8.10 1.29
CA LEU A 385 -7.10 8.44 1.26
C LEU A 385 -7.47 8.94 -0.16
N VAL A 386 -8.44 8.29 -0.81
CA VAL A 386 -8.85 8.56 -2.19
C VAL A 386 -10.27 9.07 -2.34
N ASP A 387 -11.16 8.80 -1.39
CA ASP A 387 -12.49 9.39 -1.39
C ASP A 387 -12.98 9.67 0.02
N VAL A 388 -13.77 10.73 0.18
CA VAL A 388 -14.42 11.08 1.45
C VAL A 388 -15.71 11.80 1.12
N THR A 389 -16.78 11.44 1.81
CA THR A 389 -18.07 12.13 1.79
C THR A 389 -18.56 12.26 3.21
N VAL A 390 -19.02 13.45 3.58
CA VAL A 390 -19.62 13.73 4.88
C VAL A 390 -20.93 14.45 4.62
N GLU A 391 -22.04 13.91 5.15
CA GLU A 391 -23.38 14.41 4.86
C GLU A 391 -23.83 15.52 5.81
N GLY A 392 -23.16 15.66 6.96
CA GLY A 392 -23.40 16.71 7.95
C GLY A 392 -22.19 17.60 8.24
N ASP A 393 -22.29 18.37 9.32
CA ASP A 393 -21.25 19.30 9.76
C ASP A 393 -20.29 18.58 10.74
N ALA A 394 -19.11 18.21 10.25
CA ALA A 394 -18.02 17.64 11.05
C ALA A 394 -16.72 18.42 10.85
N ASP A 395 -15.95 18.55 11.93
CA ASP A 395 -14.53 18.85 11.85
C ASP A 395 -13.78 17.54 11.61
N VAL A 396 -13.44 17.31 10.35
CA VAL A 396 -12.77 16.10 9.89
C VAL A 396 -11.27 16.35 9.85
N ARG A 397 -10.47 15.46 10.42
CA ARG A 397 -9.01 15.63 10.51
C ARG A 397 -8.26 14.37 10.11
N ILE A 398 -7.12 14.54 9.48
CA ILE A 398 -6.13 13.48 9.24
C ILE A 398 -4.84 13.86 9.96
N ASN A 399 -4.35 13.01 10.86
CA ASN A 399 -3.17 13.26 11.71
C ASN A 399 -3.21 14.65 12.38
N ASP A 400 -4.31 14.95 13.08
CA ASP A 400 -4.61 16.24 13.72
C ASP A 400 -4.68 17.47 12.79
N GLN A 401 -4.53 17.29 11.47
CA GLN A 401 -4.65 18.37 10.46
C GLN A 401 -6.04 18.37 9.84
N GLN A 402 -6.56 19.55 9.48
CA GLN A 402 -7.87 19.64 8.82
C GLN A 402 -7.91 18.82 7.53
N SER A 403 -8.88 17.92 7.43
CA SER A 403 -9.18 17.20 6.20
C SER A 403 -9.95 18.11 5.24
N HIS A 404 -9.40 18.26 4.05
CA HIS A 404 -9.94 19.14 3.02
C HIS A 404 -10.87 18.36 2.08
N LEU A 405 -12.13 18.20 2.50
CA LEU A 405 -13.12 17.35 1.84
C LEU A 405 -13.36 17.69 0.35
N SER A 406 -13.14 18.94 -0.07
CA SER A 406 -13.33 19.40 -1.46
C SER A 406 -12.41 18.71 -2.49
N ARG A 407 -11.40 17.98 -2.02
CA ARG A 407 -10.40 17.29 -2.84
C ARG A 407 -10.85 15.89 -3.28
N TYR A 408 -11.92 15.38 -2.70
CA TYR A 408 -12.44 14.06 -2.96
C TYR A 408 -13.62 14.12 -3.93
N PRO A 409 -13.77 13.11 -4.81
CA PRO A 409 -12.88 11.96 -4.98
C PRO A 409 -11.57 12.30 -5.71
N ARG A 410 -10.49 11.59 -5.36
CA ARG A 410 -9.20 11.57 -6.06
C ARG A 410 -9.21 10.50 -7.18
N GLU A 411 -8.20 10.56 -8.04
CA GLU A 411 -7.97 9.51 -9.04
C GLU A 411 -7.73 8.17 -8.32
N GLY A 412 -8.53 7.15 -8.61
CA GLY A 412 -8.48 5.84 -7.92
C GLY A 412 -9.76 5.48 -7.18
N ALA A 413 -10.60 6.46 -6.80
CA ALA A 413 -11.86 6.21 -6.10
C ALA A 413 -12.83 5.35 -6.91
N THR A 414 -13.51 4.41 -6.24
CA THR A 414 -14.44 3.47 -6.89
C THR A 414 -15.83 4.05 -7.17
N GLY A 415 -16.15 5.21 -6.57
CA GLY A 415 -17.39 5.96 -6.77
C GLY A 415 -18.39 5.80 -5.62
N ASP A 416 -19.59 6.36 -5.79
CA ASP A 416 -20.55 6.55 -4.70
C ASP A 416 -21.61 5.44 -4.59
N ASP A 417 -21.60 4.43 -5.47
CA ASP A 417 -22.68 3.43 -5.58
C ASP A 417 -22.86 2.55 -4.32
N TRP A 418 -21.87 2.53 -3.41
CA TRP A 418 -21.91 1.81 -2.15
C TRP A 418 -22.32 2.68 -0.94
N LYS A 419 -22.45 4.00 -1.12
CA LYS A 419 -22.78 4.94 -0.03
C LYS A 419 -24.28 4.95 0.24
N GLY A 420 -24.68 5.07 1.49
CA GLY A 420 -26.09 5.17 1.92
C GLY A 420 -26.81 3.84 2.18
N ASP A 421 -26.14 2.70 2.00
CA ASP A 421 -26.66 1.38 2.38
C ASP A 421 -25.75 0.80 3.48
N MET A 422 -25.92 1.31 4.69
CA MET A 422 -25.04 1.06 5.83
C MET A 422 -25.78 0.30 6.94
N PRO A 423 -25.06 -0.52 7.76
CA PRO A 423 -25.69 -1.35 8.80
C PRO A 423 -26.57 -0.58 9.81
N TRP A 424 -26.24 0.68 10.15
CA TRP A 424 -27.04 1.52 11.06
C TRP A 424 -28.23 2.22 10.42
N HIS A 425 -28.39 2.12 9.10
CA HIS A 425 -29.67 2.49 8.48
C HIS A 425 -30.76 1.48 8.80
N GLU A 426 -30.40 0.34 9.40
CA GLU A 426 -31.30 -0.54 10.14
C GLU A 426 -31.53 -0.01 11.56
N ASP A 427 -32.30 1.07 11.72
CA ASP A 427 -33.16 1.39 12.88
C ASP A 427 -33.56 2.87 12.92
N ASP A 428 -34.26 3.33 11.89
CA ASP A 428 -35.13 4.51 11.97
C ASP A 428 -36.60 4.13 11.73
N GLU A 429 -37.00 2.94 12.21
CA GLU A 429 -38.39 2.50 12.32
C GLU A 429 -38.90 2.49 13.77
N ASP A 430 -38.51 3.49 14.58
CA ASP A 430 -39.29 3.89 15.77
C ASP A 430 -40.42 4.89 15.40
N GLY A 431 -40.80 4.90 14.12
CA GLY A 431 -41.92 5.62 13.58
C GLY A 431 -42.79 4.75 12.67
N ASP A 432 -43.53 3.78 13.24
CA ASP A 432 -44.77 3.21 12.69
C ASP A 432 -44.89 3.29 11.14
N GLU A 433 -43.99 2.65 10.40
CA GLU A 433 -44.19 2.24 9.00
C GLU A 433 -43.40 0.94 8.82
N ASP A 434 -43.75 -0.11 9.57
CA ASP A 434 -44.17 -1.34 8.90
C ASP A 434 -43.06 -1.79 7.92
N GLU A 435 -42.06 -2.54 8.39
CA GLU A 435 -41.80 -3.84 7.75
C GLU A 435 -43.21 -4.36 7.45
N GLU A 436 -43.66 -4.25 6.20
CA GLU A 436 -44.75 -5.08 5.76
C GLU A 436 -44.17 -6.48 5.95
N GLU A 437 -44.37 -7.05 7.15
CA GLU A 437 -44.52 -8.47 7.36
C GLU A 437 -45.46 -8.82 6.22
N ILE A 438 -44.91 -9.31 5.11
CA ILE A 438 -45.69 -9.54 3.91
C ILE A 438 -46.72 -10.55 4.37
N ASP A 439 -47.93 -10.08 4.62
CA ASP A 439 -48.96 -10.90 5.21
C ASP A 439 -49.12 -12.03 4.22
N GLU A 440 -48.77 -13.24 4.65
CA GLU A 440 -48.81 -14.43 3.81
C GLU A 440 -50.22 -14.64 3.19
N SER A 441 -51.24 -13.96 3.74
CA SER A 441 -52.61 -13.87 3.24
C SER A 441 -52.81 -12.95 2.02
N GLU A 442 -51.91 -12.00 1.78
CA GLU A 442 -51.89 -11.12 0.60
C GLU A 442 -51.23 -11.79 -0.61
N LEU A 443 -50.34 -12.75 -0.38
CA LEU A 443 -49.71 -13.56 -1.43
C LEU A 443 -50.67 -14.64 -1.98
N GLU A 444 -50.90 -14.62 -3.29
CA GLU A 444 -51.90 -15.42 -4.00
C GLU A 444 -51.56 -16.90 -4.10
N HIS A 445 -50.26 -17.25 -4.15
CA HIS A 445 -49.83 -18.62 -4.43
C HIS A 445 -49.22 -19.30 -3.21
N SER A 446 -49.58 -20.56 -2.99
CA SER A 446 -48.95 -21.43 -2.00
C SER A 446 -48.15 -22.56 -2.65
N TYR A 447 -47.03 -22.90 -2.03
CA TYR A 447 -46.22 -24.04 -2.43
C TYR A 447 -45.83 -24.89 -1.23
N GLU A 448 -46.26 -26.14 -1.24
CA GLU A 448 -46.15 -27.07 -0.11
C GLU A 448 -45.25 -28.25 -0.47
N PHE A 449 -44.40 -28.64 0.47
CA PHE A 449 -43.56 -29.82 0.41
C PHE A 449 -43.90 -30.74 1.59
N ILE A 450 -44.39 -31.94 1.28
CA ILE A 450 -44.87 -32.90 2.28
C ILE A 450 -43.99 -34.16 2.20
N PRO A 451 -43.29 -34.55 3.28
CA PRO A 451 -42.46 -35.75 3.25
C PRO A 451 -43.33 -37.01 3.06
N GLU A 452 -42.94 -37.90 2.15
CA GLU A 452 -43.60 -39.21 1.99
C GLU A 452 -42.92 -40.32 2.81
N THR A 453 -41.70 -40.06 3.28
CA THR A 453 -40.88 -40.99 4.06
C THR A 453 -40.22 -40.27 5.24
N ASP A 454 -39.62 -41.04 6.16
CA ASP A 454 -38.82 -40.49 7.28
C ASP A 454 -37.36 -40.21 6.86
N GLU A 455 -37.00 -40.41 5.59
CA GLU A 455 -35.69 -40.03 5.05
C GLU A 455 -35.72 -38.53 4.69
N PRO A 456 -34.63 -37.80 4.95
CA PRO A 456 -34.58 -36.38 4.64
C PRO A 456 -34.69 -36.12 3.13
N VAL A 457 -35.43 -35.07 2.77
CA VAL A 457 -35.62 -34.65 1.37
C VAL A 457 -35.27 -33.19 1.22
N ASP A 458 -34.28 -32.90 0.40
CA ASP A 458 -33.91 -31.52 0.06
C ASP A 458 -34.76 -31.02 -1.11
N TYR A 459 -35.17 -29.77 -1.06
CA TYR A 459 -35.86 -29.11 -2.14
C TYR A 459 -35.33 -27.69 -2.37
N TYR A 460 -35.47 -27.26 -3.62
CA TYR A 460 -35.04 -25.96 -4.11
C TYR A 460 -36.12 -25.43 -5.05
N PHE A 461 -36.49 -24.17 -4.97
CA PHE A 461 -37.41 -23.57 -5.93
C PHE A 461 -37.16 -22.08 -6.14
N GLU A 462 -37.64 -21.58 -7.29
CA GLU A 462 -37.38 -20.23 -7.79
C GLU A 462 -38.65 -19.66 -8.43
N VAL A 463 -38.92 -18.37 -8.18
CA VAL A 463 -39.99 -17.59 -8.79
C VAL A 463 -39.42 -16.49 -9.68
N GLU A 464 -40.20 -15.93 -10.62
CA GLU A 464 -39.73 -14.88 -11.55
C GLU A 464 -39.18 -13.65 -10.82
N GLU A 465 -39.87 -13.19 -9.77
CA GLU A 465 -39.46 -12.09 -8.90
C GLU A 465 -40.01 -12.35 -7.49
N GLY A 466 -39.26 -12.03 -6.45
CA GLY A 466 -39.69 -12.17 -5.05
C GLY A 466 -40.92 -11.30 -4.71
N PRO A 467 -41.45 -11.42 -3.48
CA PRO A 467 -40.89 -12.18 -2.35
C PRO A 467 -41.42 -13.62 -2.26
N ILE A 468 -40.55 -14.53 -1.82
CA ILE A 468 -40.91 -15.85 -1.29
C ILE A 468 -40.89 -15.77 0.24
N VAL A 469 -41.99 -16.17 0.89
CA VAL A 469 -42.14 -16.10 2.35
C VAL A 469 -42.44 -17.50 2.93
N PRO A 470 -41.75 -17.96 3.99
CA PRO A 470 -42.13 -19.17 4.72
C PRO A 470 -43.55 -19.06 5.27
N SER A 471 -44.30 -20.16 5.28
CA SER A 471 -45.72 -20.13 5.61
C SER A 471 -46.13 -21.27 6.52
N THR A 472 -47.10 -21.00 7.39
CA THR A 472 -47.75 -22.04 8.23
C THR A 472 -48.96 -22.68 7.54
N TYR A 473 -49.18 -22.37 6.26
CA TYR A 473 -50.30 -22.87 5.45
C TYR A 473 -50.46 -24.40 5.56
N ASN A 474 -51.71 -24.85 5.71
CA ASN A 474 -52.06 -26.26 5.91
C ASN A 474 -51.31 -26.96 7.08
N GLY A 475 -50.92 -26.19 8.10
CA GLY A 475 -50.24 -26.69 9.31
C GLY A 475 -48.77 -27.02 9.07
N ALA A 476 -48.11 -26.28 8.19
CA ALA A 476 -46.67 -26.35 8.00
C ALA A 476 -45.91 -25.75 9.18
N GLU A 477 -44.72 -26.30 9.41
CA GLU A 477 -43.77 -25.80 10.40
C GLU A 477 -42.69 -25.01 9.67
N ILE A 478 -42.23 -23.92 10.29
CA ILE A 478 -41.12 -23.12 9.82
C ILE A 478 -39.91 -23.58 10.64
N GLU A 479 -39.02 -24.32 10.00
CA GLU A 479 -37.78 -24.82 10.59
C GLU A 479 -36.63 -23.95 10.06
N GLU A 480 -36.27 -22.89 10.79
CA GLU A 480 -35.24 -21.92 10.36
C GLU A 480 -33.90 -22.60 10.06
N ASP A 481 -33.51 -23.59 10.88
CA ASP A 481 -32.29 -24.38 10.67
C ASP A 481 -32.30 -25.23 9.38
N PHE A 482 -33.48 -25.47 8.79
CA PHE A 482 -33.69 -26.30 7.61
C PHE A 482 -34.38 -25.55 6.46
N THR A 483 -34.41 -24.23 6.49
CA THR A 483 -35.00 -23.40 5.44
C THR A 483 -34.09 -22.22 5.11
N TRP A 484 -34.13 -21.78 3.85
CA TRP A 484 -33.30 -20.69 3.36
C TRP A 484 -34.05 -19.93 2.26
N VAL A 485 -33.90 -18.61 2.23
CA VAL A 485 -34.41 -17.71 1.18
C VAL A 485 -33.25 -16.83 0.72
N SER A 486 -33.13 -16.61 -0.58
CA SER A 486 -32.10 -15.71 -1.12
C SER A 486 -32.38 -14.25 -0.73
N GLU A 487 -31.32 -13.43 -0.67
CA GLU A 487 -31.43 -11.99 -0.35
C GLU A 487 -32.41 -11.25 -1.26
N ASP A 488 -32.46 -11.59 -2.55
CA ASP A 488 -33.39 -11.01 -3.52
C ASP A 488 -34.82 -11.58 -3.45
N GLY A 489 -35.08 -12.50 -2.51
CA GLY A 489 -36.39 -13.11 -2.26
C GLY A 489 -36.91 -14.00 -3.39
N SER A 490 -36.12 -14.27 -4.43
CA SER A 490 -36.55 -14.97 -5.64
C SER A 490 -36.34 -16.49 -5.58
N ARG A 491 -35.48 -16.97 -4.67
CA ARG A 491 -35.13 -18.38 -4.50
C ARG A 491 -35.33 -18.81 -3.06
N ALA A 492 -35.70 -20.07 -2.88
CA ALA A 492 -35.79 -20.67 -1.57
C ALA A 492 -35.45 -22.16 -1.60
N ALA A 493 -34.97 -22.66 -0.46
CA ALA A 493 -34.62 -24.05 -0.26
C ALA A 493 -35.08 -24.53 1.11
N GLY A 494 -35.14 -25.85 1.26
CA GLY A 494 -35.32 -26.44 2.57
C GLY A 494 -35.10 -27.94 2.59
N ARG A 495 -34.95 -28.47 3.81
CA ARG A 495 -34.79 -29.90 4.08
C ARG A 495 -35.98 -30.41 4.89
N LEU A 496 -36.78 -31.27 4.27
CA LEU A 496 -37.85 -31.99 4.97
C LEU A 496 -37.22 -33.08 5.82
N THR A 497 -37.54 -33.10 7.12
CA THR A 497 -37.17 -34.21 8.02
C THR A 497 -38.39 -35.08 8.32
N VAL A 498 -39.36 -34.53 9.05
CA VAL A 498 -40.63 -35.20 9.43
C VAL A 498 -41.84 -34.25 9.38
N THR A 499 -41.60 -32.95 9.24
CA THR A 499 -42.63 -31.91 9.17
C THR A 499 -42.87 -31.53 7.70
N ARG A 500 -43.98 -30.82 7.44
CA ARG A 500 -44.25 -30.26 6.11
C ARG A 500 -43.77 -28.81 6.10
N HIS A 501 -43.23 -28.35 4.98
CA HIS A 501 -42.92 -26.94 4.76
C HIS A 501 -43.93 -26.34 3.77
N ALA A 502 -44.26 -25.06 3.95
CA ALA A 502 -45.07 -24.31 3.01
C ALA A 502 -44.49 -22.92 2.79
N TRP A 503 -44.78 -22.36 1.61
CA TRP A 503 -44.25 -21.08 1.15
C TRP A 503 -45.34 -20.30 0.44
N LYS A 504 -45.20 -18.97 0.42
CA LYS A 504 -46.09 -18.03 -0.25
C LYS A 504 -45.32 -17.09 -1.19
N PHE A 505 -45.94 -16.75 -2.32
CA PHE A 505 -45.40 -15.81 -3.33
C PHE A 505 -46.51 -15.36 -4.30
N ASP A 506 -46.21 -14.39 -5.17
CA ASP A 506 -47.17 -13.84 -6.16
C ASP A 506 -46.78 -14.06 -7.63
N THR A 507 -45.50 -14.30 -7.91
CA THR A 507 -45.02 -14.38 -9.29
C THR A 507 -44.98 -15.83 -9.79
N LEU A 508 -44.57 -16.01 -11.04
CA LEU A 508 -44.58 -17.34 -11.65
C LEU A 508 -43.46 -18.19 -11.04
N LEU A 509 -43.81 -19.36 -10.51
CA LEU A 509 -42.84 -20.41 -10.21
C LEU A 509 -42.13 -20.84 -11.50
N VAL A 510 -40.81 -20.65 -11.57
CA VAL A 510 -39.97 -20.88 -12.77
C VAL A 510 -39.07 -22.11 -12.65
N ASP A 511 -38.65 -22.49 -11.45
CA ASP A 511 -37.88 -23.71 -11.25
C ASP A 511 -38.20 -24.41 -9.93
N VAL A 512 -38.09 -25.74 -9.93
CA VAL A 512 -38.27 -26.59 -8.76
C VAL A 512 -37.42 -27.84 -8.92
N THR A 513 -36.60 -28.13 -7.91
CA THR A 513 -35.86 -29.39 -7.76
C THR A 513 -36.19 -30.01 -6.42
N VAL A 514 -36.39 -31.33 -6.41
CA VAL A 514 -36.69 -32.10 -5.20
C VAL A 514 -35.81 -33.35 -5.24
N GLU A 515 -34.98 -33.50 -4.23
CA GLU A 515 -34.02 -34.60 -4.09
C GLU A 515 -34.52 -35.59 -3.04
N GLY A 516 -35.48 -36.42 -3.46
CA GLY A 516 -36.10 -37.43 -2.60
C GLY A 516 -37.59 -37.61 -2.90
N ASP A 517 -38.27 -38.35 -2.02
CA ASP A 517 -39.70 -38.65 -2.15
C ASP A 517 -40.53 -37.68 -1.29
N ALA A 518 -41.08 -36.65 -1.94
CA ALA A 518 -42.02 -35.70 -1.34
C ALA A 518 -43.26 -35.46 -2.22
N ASP A 519 -44.42 -35.33 -1.59
CA ASP A 519 -45.64 -34.87 -2.25
C ASP A 519 -45.63 -33.34 -2.30
N VAL A 520 -45.35 -32.80 -3.49
CA VAL A 520 -45.22 -31.37 -3.72
C VAL A 520 -46.46 -30.80 -4.38
N ARG A 521 -46.97 -29.68 -3.84
CA ARG A 521 -48.22 -29.07 -4.30
C ARG A 521 -48.09 -27.57 -4.51
N VAL A 522 -48.72 -27.07 -5.57
CA VAL A 522 -48.93 -25.64 -5.83
C VAL A 522 -50.43 -25.34 -5.76
N ASN A 523 -50.84 -24.41 -4.90
CA ASN A 523 -52.25 -24.03 -4.72
C ASN A 523 -53.19 -25.24 -4.50
N ASP A 524 -52.85 -26.12 -3.55
CA ASP A 524 -53.54 -27.39 -3.25
C ASP A 524 -53.59 -28.42 -4.40
N GLN A 525 -52.90 -28.16 -5.53
CA GLN A 525 -52.83 -29.08 -6.67
C GLN A 525 -51.46 -29.73 -6.77
N GLN A 526 -51.40 -30.97 -7.26
CA GLN A 526 -50.14 -31.65 -7.49
C GLN A 526 -49.20 -30.79 -8.37
N SER A 527 -48.01 -30.51 -7.87
CA SER A 527 -46.95 -29.90 -8.67
C SER A 527 -46.40 -30.94 -9.64
N HIS A 528 -46.48 -30.66 -10.93
CA HIS A 528 -45.90 -31.51 -11.97
C HIS A 528 -44.44 -31.12 -12.19
N LEU A 529 -43.53 -31.67 -11.37
CA LEU A 529 -42.10 -31.33 -11.36
C LEU A 529 -41.43 -31.41 -12.75
N SER A 530 -41.91 -32.30 -13.63
CA SER A 530 -41.44 -32.41 -15.02
C SER A 530 -41.68 -31.16 -15.90
N ARG A 531 -42.32 -30.12 -15.37
CA ARG A 531 -42.58 -28.84 -16.04
C ARG A 531 -41.47 -27.81 -15.78
N TYR A 532 -40.54 -28.12 -14.89
CA TYR A 532 -39.43 -27.27 -14.49
C TYR A 532 -38.10 -27.81 -15.04
N PRO A 533 -37.12 -26.94 -15.34
CA PRO A 533 -37.20 -25.48 -15.30
C PRO A 533 -38.06 -24.90 -16.44
N ARG A 534 -38.56 -23.67 -16.24
CA ARG A 534 -39.24 -22.85 -17.25
C ARG A 534 -38.30 -21.77 -17.79
N GLU A 535 -38.73 -21.09 -18.84
CA GLU A 535 -38.06 -19.88 -19.34
C GLU A 535 -38.04 -18.84 -18.21
N GLY A 536 -36.84 -18.39 -17.81
CA GLY A 536 -36.63 -17.48 -16.68
C GLY A 536 -35.77 -18.05 -15.53
N ALA A 537 -35.60 -19.37 -15.44
CA ALA A 537 -34.81 -20.00 -14.38
C ALA A 537 -33.31 -19.67 -14.49
N THR A 538 -32.66 -19.42 -13.35
CA THR A 538 -31.25 -18.98 -13.28
C THR A 538 -30.23 -20.13 -13.33
N GLY A 539 -30.64 -21.35 -13.02
CA GLY A 539 -29.79 -22.56 -13.12
C GLY A 539 -29.68 -23.33 -11.81
N ASP A 540 -28.82 -24.36 -11.80
CA ASP A 540 -28.68 -25.31 -10.68
C ASP A 540 -27.46 -25.05 -9.79
N ASP A 541 -26.58 -24.10 -10.15
CA ASP A 541 -25.26 -23.90 -9.51
C ASP A 541 -25.34 -23.51 -8.01
N TRP A 542 -26.48 -22.99 -7.56
CA TRP A 542 -26.73 -22.63 -6.16
C TRP A 542 -27.33 -23.76 -5.32
N LYS A 543 -27.66 -24.91 -5.92
CA LYS A 543 -28.32 -26.04 -5.23
C LYS A 543 -27.26 -26.96 -4.63
N GLY A 544 -27.41 -27.30 -3.34
CA GLY A 544 -26.60 -28.33 -2.67
C GLY A 544 -25.62 -27.85 -1.60
N ASP A 545 -25.34 -26.55 -1.51
CA ASP A 545 -24.56 -25.94 -0.42
C ASP A 545 -25.51 -25.14 0.49
N MET A 546 -26.29 -25.86 1.30
CA MET A 546 -27.25 -25.25 2.22
C MET A 546 -26.74 -25.33 3.67
N PRO A 547 -27.17 -24.42 4.56
CA PRO A 547 -26.68 -24.34 5.95
C PRO A 547 -26.69 -25.68 6.70
N TRP A 548 -27.69 -26.54 6.44
CA TRP A 548 -27.87 -27.86 7.06
C TRP A 548 -27.04 -29.01 6.44
N HIS A 549 -26.10 -28.71 5.54
CA HIS A 549 -25.14 -29.69 5.01
C HIS A 549 -23.79 -29.66 5.74
N ARG A 550 -23.61 -28.75 6.69
CA ARG A 550 -22.41 -28.64 7.53
C ARG A 550 -22.63 -29.50 8.79
N ASP A 551 -21.77 -30.50 9.02
CA ASP A 551 -21.85 -31.38 10.20
C ASP A 551 -21.09 -30.75 11.39
N ASP A 552 -21.82 -30.40 12.46
CA ASP A 552 -21.35 -29.66 13.66
C ASP A 552 -20.40 -30.44 14.62
N GLU A 553 -19.53 -31.35 14.16
CA GLU A 553 -18.66 -32.15 15.08
C GLU A 553 -17.16 -31.76 15.16
N ASP A 554 -16.63 -30.89 14.29
CA ASP A 554 -15.16 -30.66 14.21
C ASP A 554 -14.67 -29.23 14.52
N GLU A 555 -15.52 -28.32 15.00
CA GLU A 555 -15.10 -26.93 15.27
C GLU A 555 -14.35 -26.74 16.62
N ASP A 556 -14.36 -27.75 17.50
CA ASP A 556 -13.74 -27.71 18.85
C ASP A 556 -12.34 -28.40 18.93
N ALA A 557 -11.81 -28.97 17.84
CA ALA A 557 -10.56 -29.74 17.87
C ALA A 557 -9.30 -28.96 17.42
N LEU A 558 -9.46 -27.92 16.60
CA LEU A 558 -8.37 -27.14 16.02
C LEU A 558 -8.23 -25.80 16.76
N ASP A 559 -7.53 -25.82 17.89
CA ASP A 559 -7.45 -24.69 18.82
C ASP A 559 -6.41 -23.63 18.45
N ARG A 560 -5.59 -23.89 17.43
CA ARG A 560 -4.53 -22.98 16.97
C ARG A 560 -4.81 -22.44 15.60
N THR A 561 -4.27 -21.25 15.31
CA THR A 561 -4.45 -20.59 14.00
C THR A 561 -3.11 -20.21 13.41
N ILE A 562 -2.93 -20.47 12.12
CA ILE A 562 -1.85 -19.90 11.32
C ILE A 562 -2.46 -19.01 10.24
N LEU A 563 -1.94 -17.81 10.09
CA LEU A 563 -2.32 -16.83 9.09
C LEU A 563 -1.10 -16.50 8.23
N ILE A 564 -1.24 -16.70 6.91
CA ILE A 564 -0.27 -16.27 5.91
C ILE A 564 -0.78 -14.96 5.32
N ASP A 565 -0.14 -13.85 5.68
CA ASP A 565 -0.59 -12.52 5.31
C ASP A 565 0.25 -11.94 4.16
N GLY A 566 -0.33 -11.96 2.96
CA GLY A 566 0.23 -11.33 1.77
C GLY A 566 -0.30 -9.92 1.49
N VAL A 567 -1.11 -9.33 2.37
CA VAL A 567 -1.68 -7.97 2.20
C VAL A 567 -0.57 -6.93 2.39
N GLY A 568 -0.52 -5.91 1.52
CA GLY A 568 0.55 -4.91 1.52
C GLY A 568 1.95 -5.46 1.18
N ARG A 569 2.04 -6.69 0.65
CA ARG A 569 3.29 -7.36 0.30
C ARG A 569 3.45 -7.45 -1.22
N SER A 570 4.64 -7.13 -1.72
CA SER A 570 4.89 -7.09 -3.16
C SER A 570 5.17 -8.48 -3.73
N GLY A 571 4.43 -8.83 -4.78
CA GLY A 571 4.60 -10.10 -5.51
C GLY A 571 3.89 -11.28 -4.85
N THR A 572 3.97 -12.44 -5.51
CA THR A 572 3.40 -13.68 -5.00
C THR A 572 4.37 -14.31 -4.00
N SER A 573 3.87 -14.70 -2.84
CA SER A 573 4.58 -15.50 -1.85
C SER A 573 4.02 -16.90 -1.87
N ASN A 574 4.88 -17.89 -2.11
CA ASN A 574 4.51 -19.29 -1.98
C ASN A 574 4.84 -19.73 -0.55
N TYR A 575 3.99 -20.53 0.06
CA TYR A 575 4.25 -21.04 1.40
C TYR A 575 4.02 -22.55 1.46
N GLU A 576 4.74 -23.18 2.37
CA GLU A 576 4.55 -24.57 2.75
C GLU A 576 4.75 -24.70 4.25
N PHE A 577 3.83 -25.38 4.95
CA PHE A 577 4.02 -25.70 6.36
C PHE A 577 3.49 -27.10 6.68
N THR A 578 4.01 -27.71 7.74
CA THR A 578 3.56 -29.03 8.21
C THR A 578 3.25 -28.99 9.69
N VAL A 579 2.10 -29.52 10.08
CA VAL A 579 1.68 -29.66 11.48
C VAL A 579 1.75 -31.12 11.95
N THR A 580 1.91 -31.34 13.25
CA THR A 580 1.86 -32.68 13.85
C THR A 580 0.44 -33.24 14.02
N GLY A 581 -0.58 -32.37 13.98
CA GLY A 581 -2.00 -32.69 14.15
C GLY A 581 -2.80 -32.54 12.86
N ASP A 582 -4.11 -32.31 12.98
CA ASP A 582 -5.00 -32.05 11.85
C ASP A 582 -4.96 -30.55 11.48
N VAL A 583 -5.28 -30.21 10.22
CA VAL A 583 -5.32 -28.84 9.71
C VAL A 583 -6.46 -28.66 8.71
N GLU A 584 -7.17 -27.55 8.83
CA GLU A 584 -8.29 -27.17 7.97
C GLU A 584 -8.22 -25.70 7.56
N LYS A 585 -8.77 -25.39 6.38
CA LYS A 585 -8.88 -24.00 5.92
C LYS A 585 -9.81 -23.21 6.84
N SER A 586 -9.48 -21.95 7.04
CA SER A 586 -10.21 -21.04 7.92
C SER A 586 -10.41 -19.70 7.22
N THR A 587 -11.51 -19.02 7.52
CA THR A 587 -11.76 -17.64 7.11
C THR A 587 -11.28 -16.63 8.16
N TYR A 588 -10.47 -17.06 9.13
CA TYR A 588 -9.93 -16.19 10.18
C TYR A 588 -9.27 -14.93 9.59
N ARG A 589 -9.62 -13.75 10.11
CA ARG A 589 -9.22 -12.42 9.58
C ARG A 589 -9.49 -12.25 8.08
N SER A 590 -10.66 -12.72 7.64
CA SER A 590 -11.14 -12.62 6.27
C SER A 590 -10.20 -13.26 5.25
N ALA A 591 -9.47 -14.28 5.69
CA ALA A 591 -8.61 -15.03 4.81
C ALA A 591 -9.39 -15.80 3.75
N SER A 592 -8.78 -15.92 2.59
CA SER A 592 -9.33 -16.61 1.44
C SER A 592 -9.33 -18.12 1.67
N ILE A 593 -10.41 -18.78 1.26
CA ILE A 593 -10.40 -20.24 1.10
C ILE A 593 -9.94 -20.50 -0.34
N GLY A 594 -8.62 -20.45 -0.55
CA GLY A 594 -7.97 -20.49 -1.86
C GLY A 594 -7.84 -21.89 -2.48
N ASP A 595 -7.03 -22.00 -3.55
CA ASP A 595 -6.69 -23.26 -4.25
C ASP A 595 -5.63 -24.11 -3.47
N ASP A 596 -5.38 -23.79 -2.20
CA ASP A 596 -4.33 -24.43 -1.39
C ASP A 596 -4.57 -25.93 -1.24
N THR A 597 -3.49 -26.68 -1.21
CA THR A 597 -3.51 -28.13 -1.08
C THR A 597 -3.18 -28.50 0.36
N ILE A 598 -4.04 -29.31 0.97
CA ILE A 598 -3.80 -29.96 2.26
C ILE A 598 -3.59 -31.45 1.97
N ASP A 599 -2.42 -31.97 2.28
CA ASP A 599 -2.06 -33.38 2.12
C ASP A 599 -2.46 -34.21 3.37
N ASP A 600 -2.63 -35.52 3.20
CA ASP A 600 -3.06 -36.47 4.25
C ASP A 600 -2.10 -36.53 5.47
N ASP A 601 -0.90 -35.97 5.38
CA ASP A 601 0.12 -35.91 6.44
C ASP A 601 0.20 -34.57 7.17
N GLY A 602 -0.73 -33.64 6.91
CA GLY A 602 -0.80 -32.35 7.59
C GLY A 602 0.10 -31.28 6.95
N THR A 603 0.66 -31.55 5.77
CA THR A 603 1.37 -30.56 4.97
C THR A 603 0.39 -29.70 4.18
N VAL A 604 0.57 -28.39 4.23
CA VAL A 604 -0.21 -27.39 3.50
C VAL A 604 0.71 -26.64 2.56
N THR A 605 0.34 -26.58 1.27
CA THR A 605 1.04 -25.78 0.26
C THR A 605 0.07 -24.80 -0.38
N GLY A 606 0.45 -23.53 -0.43
CA GLY A 606 -0.39 -22.46 -0.97
C GLY A 606 0.40 -21.26 -1.47
N SER A 607 -0.33 -20.22 -1.87
CA SER A 607 0.29 -18.96 -2.29
C SER A 607 -0.62 -17.76 -2.04
N VAL A 608 -0.02 -16.67 -1.57
CA VAL A 608 -0.70 -15.38 -1.39
C VAL A 608 -0.10 -14.30 -2.30
N SER A 609 -0.92 -13.42 -2.85
CA SER A 609 -0.46 -12.30 -3.69
C SER A 609 -1.37 -11.08 -3.54
N GLY A 610 -1.30 -10.42 -2.38
CA GLY A 610 -2.19 -9.31 -2.00
C GLY A 610 -3.46 -9.76 -1.27
N TRP A 611 -3.50 -10.99 -0.77
CA TRP A 611 -4.58 -11.52 0.07
C TRP A 611 -4.00 -12.35 1.22
N ARG A 612 -4.87 -12.82 2.12
CA ARG A 612 -4.51 -13.69 3.24
C ARG A 612 -5.02 -15.11 3.03
N ASP A 613 -4.30 -16.10 3.55
CA ASP A 613 -4.81 -17.46 3.75
C ASP A 613 -4.71 -17.80 5.24
N ALA A 614 -5.71 -18.50 5.77
CA ALA A 614 -5.71 -18.91 7.18
C ALA A 614 -6.10 -20.36 7.32
N PHE A 615 -5.53 -20.99 8.34
CA PHE A 615 -5.79 -22.38 8.68
C PHE A 615 -5.96 -22.52 10.17
N ARG A 616 -6.92 -23.33 10.60
CA ARG A 616 -6.97 -23.83 11.97
C ARG A 616 -6.26 -25.17 12.03
N PHE A 617 -5.49 -25.40 13.08
CA PHE A 617 -4.75 -26.64 13.25
C PHE A 617 -4.67 -27.05 14.72
N ASP A 618 -4.32 -28.32 14.96
CA ASP A 618 -3.90 -28.80 16.27
C ASP A 618 -2.43 -29.27 16.25
N GLY A 619 -1.81 -29.32 17.43
CA GLY A 619 -0.42 -29.72 17.60
C GLY A 619 0.61 -28.60 17.41
N GLU A 620 1.82 -28.98 17.04
CA GLU A 620 2.97 -28.10 16.77
C GLU A 620 3.28 -28.04 15.27
N ILE A 621 3.83 -26.91 14.81
CA ILE A 621 4.40 -26.75 13.46
C ILE A 621 5.80 -27.36 13.44
N GLU A 622 6.02 -28.34 12.56
CA GLU A 622 7.33 -29.01 12.41
C GLU A 622 8.23 -28.31 11.38
N ASP A 623 7.63 -27.75 10.33
CA ASP A 623 8.30 -27.08 9.21
C ASP A 623 7.43 -25.93 8.70
N LEU A 624 8.05 -24.81 8.35
CA LEU A 624 7.37 -23.64 7.80
C LEU A 624 8.35 -22.90 6.87
N SER A 625 7.94 -22.72 5.62
CA SER A 625 8.70 -21.98 4.61
C SER A 625 7.80 -21.00 3.90
N VAL A 626 8.36 -19.83 3.58
CA VAL A 626 7.72 -18.80 2.77
C VAL A 626 8.75 -18.28 1.77
N ASP A 627 8.51 -18.55 0.49
CA ASP A 627 9.25 -17.95 -0.62
C ASP A 627 8.50 -16.71 -1.11
N GLY A 628 8.80 -15.57 -0.48
CA GLY A 628 8.18 -14.28 -0.79
C GLY A 628 8.30 -13.29 0.35
N THR A 629 7.35 -12.36 0.42
CA THR A 629 7.32 -11.26 1.41
C THR A 629 6.14 -11.35 2.39
N ALA A 630 5.34 -12.42 2.32
CA ALA A 630 4.23 -12.65 3.24
C ALA A 630 4.70 -12.76 4.70
N ARG A 631 3.91 -12.21 5.63
CA ARG A 631 4.07 -12.44 7.07
C ARG A 631 3.41 -13.75 7.46
N VAL A 632 3.88 -14.37 8.52
CA VAL A 632 3.23 -15.52 9.14
C VAL A 632 2.91 -15.19 10.58
N LEU A 633 1.64 -15.34 10.96
CA LEU A 633 1.21 -15.22 12.34
C LEU A 633 0.72 -16.58 12.84
N ILE A 634 1.18 -16.98 14.02
CA ILE A 634 0.67 -18.17 14.72
C ILE A 634 0.03 -17.68 16.00
N ASP A 635 -1.25 -17.97 16.20
CA ASP A 635 -2.02 -17.54 17.37
C ASP A 635 -1.90 -16.01 17.60
N ASP A 636 -1.99 -15.23 16.51
CA ASP A 636 -1.82 -13.77 16.42
C ASP A 636 -0.41 -13.22 16.73
N GLU A 637 0.59 -14.08 16.94
CA GLU A 637 1.98 -13.68 17.12
C GLU A 637 2.75 -13.82 15.79
N GLU A 638 3.37 -12.73 15.30
CA GLU A 638 4.23 -12.79 14.11
C GLU A 638 5.47 -13.65 14.40
N VAL A 639 5.74 -14.61 13.52
CA VAL A 639 6.87 -15.53 13.65
C VAL A 639 7.81 -15.42 12.44
N ASP A 640 9.09 -15.69 12.65
CA ASP A 640 10.04 -15.86 11.54
C ASP A 640 9.95 -17.30 11.02
N PRO A 641 9.57 -17.54 9.74
CA PRO A 641 9.54 -18.89 9.17
C PRO A 641 10.85 -19.66 9.36
N SER A 642 11.99 -18.96 9.41
CA SER A 642 13.30 -19.59 9.59
C SER A 642 13.58 -20.13 11.00
N ASP A 643 12.71 -19.86 11.97
CA ASP A 643 12.74 -20.47 13.30
C ASP A 643 12.14 -21.90 13.31
N TYR A 644 11.50 -22.31 12.21
CA TYR A 644 10.86 -23.60 12.05
C TYR A 644 11.62 -24.46 11.03
N GLY A 645 11.49 -25.78 11.16
CA GLY A 645 12.30 -26.73 10.40
C GLY A 645 13.57 -27.17 11.14
N GLN A 646 14.41 -27.96 10.47
CA GLN A 646 15.61 -28.54 11.10
C GLN A 646 16.80 -27.56 11.07
N GLU A 647 17.50 -27.39 12.21
CA GLU A 647 18.75 -26.61 12.26
C GLU A 647 19.78 -27.13 11.22
N LEU A 648 20.03 -26.34 10.18
CA LEU A 648 20.99 -26.66 9.10
C LEU A 648 22.43 -26.33 9.52
N ASP A 649 22.92 -27.04 10.53
CA ASP A 649 24.21 -26.79 11.18
C ASP A 649 25.46 -26.95 10.28
N HIS A 650 25.31 -27.59 9.12
CA HIS A 650 26.43 -27.94 8.25
C HIS A 650 26.41 -27.19 6.92
N VAL A 651 27.59 -26.97 6.34
CA VAL A 651 27.75 -26.38 5.00
C VAL A 651 28.36 -27.39 4.05
N LEU A 652 27.64 -27.77 3.00
CA LEU A 652 28.19 -28.57 1.91
C LEU A 652 28.76 -27.63 0.84
N THR A 653 30.03 -27.76 0.49
CA THR A 653 30.68 -26.97 -0.57
C THR A 653 31.10 -27.86 -1.73
N ILE A 654 30.56 -27.62 -2.92
CA ILE A 654 30.95 -28.28 -4.17
C ILE A 654 31.84 -27.32 -4.97
N VAL A 655 33.05 -27.74 -5.32
CA VAL A 655 34.07 -26.90 -5.98
C VAL A 655 34.41 -27.46 -7.35
N GLY A 656 34.10 -26.68 -8.39
CA GLY A 656 34.38 -27.04 -9.78
C GLY A 656 35.88 -27.09 -10.07
N ASN A 657 36.30 -28.07 -10.86
CA ASN A 657 37.72 -28.30 -11.19
C ASN A 657 38.10 -27.87 -12.63
N GLY A 658 37.21 -27.14 -13.31
CA GLY A 658 37.40 -26.65 -14.68
C GLY A 658 36.89 -27.59 -15.77
N SER A 659 36.18 -28.66 -15.42
CA SER A 659 35.39 -29.49 -16.35
C SER A 659 33.94 -29.55 -15.89
N ASP A 660 33.01 -29.52 -16.85
CA ASP A 660 31.58 -29.65 -16.58
C ASP A 660 31.30 -30.92 -15.78
N ALA A 661 30.62 -30.76 -14.64
CA ALA A 661 30.17 -31.83 -13.78
C ALA A 661 28.69 -31.64 -13.45
N GLU A 662 27.95 -32.73 -13.45
CA GLU A 662 26.54 -32.80 -13.05
C GLU A 662 26.48 -33.70 -11.81
N TYR A 663 25.93 -33.18 -10.72
CA TYR A 663 25.94 -33.84 -9.43
C TYR A 663 24.53 -33.99 -8.85
N ARG A 664 24.40 -35.01 -8.00
CA ARG A 664 23.27 -35.21 -7.09
C ARG A 664 23.85 -35.48 -5.70
N VAL A 665 23.32 -34.83 -4.68
CA VAL A 665 23.68 -35.03 -3.28
C VAL A 665 22.44 -35.20 -2.42
N SER A 666 22.44 -36.24 -1.58
CA SER A 666 21.38 -36.49 -0.61
C SER A 666 21.93 -36.48 0.82
N VAL A 667 21.09 -36.04 1.76
CA VAL A 667 21.35 -36.02 3.21
C VAL A 667 20.24 -36.78 3.94
N ASP A 668 20.47 -37.20 5.19
CA ASP A 668 19.41 -37.77 6.05
C ASP A 668 18.62 -36.74 6.84
N GLY A 669 18.95 -35.45 6.69
CA GLY A 669 18.18 -34.29 7.16
C GLY A 669 17.60 -33.47 6.01
N ALA A 670 17.63 -32.14 6.12
CA ALA A 670 17.22 -31.20 5.09
C ALA A 670 18.44 -30.55 4.40
N ILE A 671 18.31 -30.15 3.13
CA ILE A 671 19.34 -29.45 2.36
C ILE A 671 18.73 -28.29 1.58
N GLU A 672 19.35 -27.11 1.71
CA GLU A 672 18.88 -25.87 1.10
C GLU A 672 20.00 -25.17 0.31
N THR A 673 19.61 -24.47 -0.75
CA THR A 673 20.50 -23.51 -1.43
C THR A 673 20.77 -22.32 -0.52
N ILE A 674 21.92 -21.68 -0.68
CA ILE A 674 22.19 -20.40 0.01
C ILE A 674 21.79 -19.27 -0.95
N PRO A 675 20.85 -18.38 -0.57
CA PRO A 675 20.48 -17.24 -1.40
C PRO A 675 21.71 -16.46 -1.85
N TRP A 676 21.75 -16.09 -3.13
CA TRP A 676 22.87 -15.34 -3.75
C TRP A 676 24.21 -16.11 -3.82
N ASP A 677 24.26 -17.39 -3.45
CA ASP A 677 25.35 -18.30 -3.80
C ASP A 677 25.10 -18.92 -5.19
N ALA A 678 26.14 -19.45 -5.82
CA ALA A 678 25.98 -20.13 -7.11
C ALA A 678 25.07 -21.37 -7.00
N SER A 679 24.82 -21.91 -5.80
CA SER A 679 23.81 -22.96 -5.60
C SER A 679 22.40 -22.48 -5.97
N ASP A 680 22.06 -21.22 -5.69
CA ASP A 680 20.71 -20.65 -5.89
C ASP A 680 20.36 -20.51 -7.37
N GLU A 681 21.36 -20.24 -8.21
CA GLU A 681 21.17 -20.05 -9.66
C GLU A 681 21.35 -21.35 -10.46
N TYR A 682 22.20 -22.28 -10.00
CA TYR A 682 22.66 -23.41 -10.81
C TYR A 682 22.37 -24.80 -10.19
N ALA A 683 21.65 -24.85 -9.07
CA ALA A 683 21.18 -26.07 -8.45
C ALA A 683 19.67 -26.03 -8.17
N THR A 684 19.10 -27.18 -7.87
CA THR A 684 17.69 -27.35 -7.52
C THR A 684 17.59 -28.35 -6.38
N VAL A 685 16.90 -27.96 -5.30
CA VAL A 685 16.49 -28.89 -4.24
C VAL A 685 15.27 -29.65 -4.77
N VAL A 686 15.45 -30.93 -5.07
CA VAL A 686 14.41 -31.77 -5.71
C VAL A 686 13.53 -32.51 -4.70
N SER A 687 13.91 -32.47 -3.43
CA SER A 687 13.17 -32.92 -2.25
C SER A 687 13.88 -32.37 -1.01
N SER A 688 13.22 -32.26 0.14
CA SER A 688 13.79 -31.73 1.40
C SER A 688 15.22 -32.18 1.70
N GLY A 689 15.57 -33.45 1.45
CA GLY A 689 16.92 -34.00 1.67
C GLY A 689 17.79 -34.23 0.43
N THR A 690 17.46 -33.69 -0.76
CA THR A 690 18.26 -33.92 -1.99
C THR A 690 18.38 -32.70 -2.88
N ALA A 691 19.60 -32.39 -3.31
CA ALA A 691 19.90 -31.34 -4.28
C ALA A 691 20.62 -31.88 -5.52
N GLU A 692 20.30 -31.31 -6.68
CA GLU A 692 20.93 -31.59 -7.97
C GLU A 692 21.45 -30.31 -8.60
N GLY A 693 22.54 -30.38 -9.37
CA GLY A 693 23.04 -29.21 -10.06
C GLY A 693 24.19 -29.48 -11.00
N THR A 694 24.66 -28.40 -11.64
CA THR A 694 25.81 -28.46 -12.55
C THR A 694 26.89 -27.46 -12.14
N ILE A 695 28.16 -27.82 -12.35
CA ILE A 695 29.30 -26.96 -12.02
C ILE A 695 30.49 -27.22 -12.95
N GLU A 696 31.04 -26.17 -13.56
CA GLU A 696 32.34 -26.23 -14.29
C GLU A 696 33.48 -25.65 -13.43
N ARG A 697 33.26 -24.46 -12.87
CA ARG A 697 34.23 -23.66 -12.12
C ARG A 697 33.56 -22.97 -10.93
N GLY A 698 34.37 -22.45 -10.01
CA GLY A 698 33.88 -21.77 -8.83
C GLY A 698 33.50 -22.75 -7.73
N PHE A 699 32.56 -22.35 -6.88
CA PHE A 699 32.01 -23.20 -5.83
C PHE A 699 30.52 -22.92 -5.66
N GLN A 700 29.79 -23.92 -5.19
CA GLN A 700 28.39 -23.85 -4.80
C GLN A 700 28.30 -24.33 -3.34
N ARG A 701 27.49 -23.67 -2.52
CA ARG A 701 27.33 -23.97 -1.09
C ARG A 701 25.87 -24.23 -0.74
N PHE A 702 25.64 -25.28 0.03
CA PHE A 702 24.34 -25.64 0.59
C PHE A 702 24.43 -25.60 2.11
N ARG A 703 23.34 -25.21 2.76
CA ARG A 703 23.14 -25.51 4.19
C ARG A 703 22.44 -26.85 4.29
N TYR A 704 22.84 -27.69 5.24
CA TYR A 704 22.17 -28.96 5.47
C TYR A 704 22.21 -29.40 6.94
N SER A 705 21.24 -30.22 7.33
CA SER A 705 21.23 -30.94 8.61
C SER A 705 21.56 -32.42 8.40
N GLY A 706 21.98 -33.10 9.48
CA GLY A 706 22.31 -34.52 9.42
C GLY A 706 23.64 -34.82 8.71
N SER A 707 23.68 -35.92 7.95
CA SER A 707 24.87 -36.42 7.26
C SER A 707 24.58 -36.66 5.78
N VAL A 708 25.57 -36.42 4.92
CA VAL A 708 25.50 -36.83 3.51
C VAL A 708 25.31 -38.34 3.43
N THR A 709 24.28 -38.78 2.70
CA THR A 709 23.91 -40.19 2.52
C THR A 709 24.20 -40.70 1.12
N ASP A 710 24.16 -39.83 0.11
CA ASP A 710 24.48 -40.15 -1.28
C ASP A 710 25.22 -38.97 -1.93
N LEU A 711 26.24 -39.26 -2.73
CA LEU A 711 26.95 -38.25 -3.52
C LEU A 711 27.37 -38.85 -4.86
N ALA A 712 26.69 -38.45 -5.92
CA ALA A 712 26.93 -38.97 -7.26
C ALA A 712 27.27 -37.86 -8.26
N PHE A 713 28.09 -38.20 -9.26
CA PHE A 713 28.31 -37.39 -10.45
C PHE A 713 27.81 -38.15 -11.67
N GLU A 714 26.74 -37.67 -12.31
CA GLU A 714 26.22 -38.27 -13.55
C GLU A 714 27.19 -38.06 -14.72
N SER A 715 27.87 -36.91 -14.71
CA SER A 715 28.96 -36.60 -15.62
C SER A 715 30.02 -35.74 -14.92
N GLY A 716 31.26 -35.82 -15.39
CA GLY A 716 32.36 -35.02 -14.84
C GLY A 716 32.80 -35.43 -13.42
N SER A 717 33.40 -34.49 -12.70
CA SER A 717 33.76 -34.64 -11.29
C SER A 717 34.01 -33.26 -10.66
N ALA A 718 33.72 -33.12 -9.38
CA ALA A 718 34.07 -31.93 -8.60
C ALA A 718 34.71 -32.32 -7.26
N HIS A 719 35.19 -31.35 -6.49
CA HIS A 719 35.60 -31.57 -5.11
C HIS A 719 34.47 -31.19 -4.16
N VAL A 720 34.05 -32.11 -3.31
CA VAL A 720 32.95 -31.88 -2.36
C VAL A 720 33.51 -31.86 -0.95
N TYR A 721 33.03 -30.91 -0.15
CA TYR A 721 33.40 -30.74 1.24
C TYR A 721 32.14 -30.66 2.09
N ALA A 722 32.06 -31.46 3.14
CA ALA A 722 31.16 -31.24 4.25
C ALA A 722 31.92 -30.43 5.30
N ASP A 723 31.50 -29.19 5.52
CA ASP A 723 32.21 -28.16 6.27
C ASP A 723 33.65 -27.99 5.76
N LEU A 724 34.63 -28.44 6.55
CA LEU A 724 36.06 -28.40 6.21
C LEU A 724 36.61 -29.78 5.81
N THR A 725 35.76 -30.82 5.81
CA THR A 725 36.15 -32.20 5.52
C THR A 725 35.85 -32.53 4.06
N ARG A 726 36.89 -32.88 3.31
CA ARG A 726 36.73 -33.34 1.94
C ARG A 726 36.07 -34.72 1.91
N LEU A 727 34.99 -34.84 1.13
CA LEU A 727 34.30 -36.09 0.85
C LEU A 727 34.90 -36.76 -0.39
N ASP A 728 34.95 -38.09 -0.39
CA ASP A 728 35.24 -38.90 -1.56
C ASP A 728 33.91 -39.52 -2.03
N PRO A 729 33.46 -39.27 -3.28
CA PRO A 729 32.23 -39.86 -3.79
C PRO A 729 32.21 -41.40 -3.74
N ASP A 730 33.38 -42.06 -3.76
CA ASP A 730 33.46 -43.52 -3.64
C ASP A 730 33.09 -44.05 -2.24
N ASP A 731 32.95 -43.16 -1.24
CA ASP A 731 32.58 -43.51 0.15
C ASP A 731 31.05 -43.56 0.38
N PHE A 732 30.23 -43.15 -0.60
CA PHE A 732 28.75 -43.05 -0.48
C PHE A 732 28.02 -44.06 -1.37
#